data_AF-A0A2G5VIX9-F1
#
_entry.id   AF-A0A2G5VIX9-F1
#
_cell.length_a   1.000
_cell.length_b   1.000
_cell.length_c   1.000
_cell.angle_alpha   90.00
_cell.angle_beta   90.00
_cell.angle_gamma   90.00
#
_symmetry.space_group_name_H-M   'P 1'
#
loop_
_entity.id
_entity.type
_entity.pdbx_description
1 polymer ?
#
loop_
_entity_poly.entity_id
_entity_poly.type
_entity_poly.pdbx_seq_one_letter_code
_entity_poly.pdbx_strand_id
1 'polypeptide(L)'
;MYGRYLKGHEIEELISENKFSEAEEVDLAHLLKFKNERSLLIKIPSRICEKNPVDNFVWSKTKKNQDGTVAFRHQPRYMKIELFGTSVQSLKCTDLNDIFVHKQVFEYLDYTYSIYFTSSSGEIHICDAPIRKRLDKLEKEHIKTSILPMRSITHALKVANSSGIRVTRKQMANMARGVENVVYAKTGPRSKTSMVMVRELALAYPDTLWFQHDNNNLLTDITFVQVFEENCKIFLHSCPTQDQWNDWQIKVDSIKNGSDDFRKSEIKRILGQNPTGVIFPSRLNVDVTFNLGDVYVTAILGETKTFKTMASKKPRVLPLAYMLHATKSAHNHEKFATILKETFDKLQIPSEPRKIPCFILDGEVALENYPTILDTAAVRCDVHLLSLLRYEYAGKRAVEVAKPYLFGKMVNGKWKTGLLGVFDELTFQRRLKCFESRIDPKIVDWIEKNKAMLLESASAISKLRAGHLLQFSTNNANENFNAIIKTTVSKRFPVPELIRRLLFSKHSWSLFSLHTCFESPLRLAERFDLQKLYKEESHCANIQFQYELDDTYHLLDTTRNGRDKFIHVAHKNHNVECWNCGSTLPDFLCCHVIFVLCRLTQYEIDSYWSYQQQKTTRKQINAFPARSGSKISDRIGSKNSAQNHVRKIAEISSITVDTAPSPSSPTSSLRSVSPPPNGSFSASTPSAMCSTPLSSSDVSSSTSYRRKSDRSRKPIRKYTPSKRNDDSTSSGDSTVF
;
A
#
# COMPACT_ATOMS: atom_id res chain seq x y z
N MET A 1 27.67 -18.19 55.43
CA MET A 1 26.90 -16.92 55.44
C MET A 1 27.63 -15.92 54.56
N TYR A 2 27.00 -15.43 53.49
CA TYR A 2 27.70 -14.62 52.48
C TYR A 2 27.52 -13.12 52.75
N GLY A 3 28.55 -12.41 53.21
CA GLY A 3 28.47 -10.96 53.42
C GLY A 3 28.60 -10.11 52.15
N ARG A 4 28.82 -10.74 50.99
CA ARG A 4 29.18 -10.07 49.73
C ARG A 4 28.72 -10.86 48.50
N TYR A 5 28.68 -10.17 47.37
CA TYR A 5 28.55 -10.76 46.04
C TYR A 5 29.69 -11.77 45.78
N LEU A 6 29.36 -12.87 45.08
CA LEU A 6 30.28 -13.95 44.76
C LEU A 6 30.97 -13.76 43.39
N LYS A 7 32.15 -14.37 43.27
CA LYS A 7 32.96 -14.55 42.05
C LYS A 7 32.56 -15.84 41.31
N GLY A 8 33.24 -16.14 40.20
CA GLY A 8 33.02 -17.34 39.37
C GLY A 8 33.18 -18.65 40.14
N HIS A 9 34.40 -18.97 40.60
CA HIS A 9 34.69 -20.20 41.37
C HIS A 9 33.75 -20.42 42.57
N GLU A 10 33.47 -19.37 43.36
CA GLU A 10 32.55 -19.44 44.51
C GLU A 10 31.10 -19.81 44.12
N ILE A 11 30.73 -19.67 42.84
CA ILE A 11 29.44 -20.07 42.28
C ILE A 11 29.55 -21.46 41.63
N GLU A 12 30.66 -21.75 40.94
CA GLU A 12 30.97 -23.07 40.38
C GLU A 12 30.98 -24.16 41.47
N GLU A 13 31.58 -23.87 42.63
CA GLU A 13 31.54 -24.70 43.84
C GLU A 13 30.09 -24.99 44.29
N LEU A 14 29.25 -23.95 44.42
CA LEU A 14 27.86 -24.09 44.89
C LEU A 14 26.95 -24.80 43.88
N ILE A 15 27.25 -24.72 42.59
CA ILE A 15 26.57 -25.49 41.53
C ILE A 15 27.03 -26.95 41.59
N SER A 16 28.33 -27.21 41.71
CA SER A 16 28.92 -28.55 41.76
C SER A 16 28.49 -29.33 43.01
N GLU A 17 28.39 -28.65 44.16
CA GLU A 17 27.85 -29.20 45.40
C GLU A 17 26.31 -29.18 45.47
N ASN A 18 25.61 -28.80 44.39
CA ASN A 18 24.15 -28.71 44.25
C ASN A 18 23.45 -28.00 45.44
N LYS A 19 24.03 -26.90 45.93
CA LYS A 19 23.49 -26.14 47.09
C LYS A 19 22.22 -25.33 46.79
N PHE A 20 21.82 -25.24 45.53
CA PHE A 20 20.66 -24.46 45.08
C PHE A 20 19.38 -25.29 45.15
N SER A 21 18.46 -24.88 46.03
CA SER A 21 17.09 -25.42 46.04
C SER A 21 16.36 -25.06 44.74
N GLU A 22 15.62 -26.01 44.19
CA GLU A 22 14.85 -25.81 42.96
C GLU A 22 13.42 -25.33 43.29
N ALA A 23 12.93 -24.33 42.56
CA ALA A 23 11.60 -23.76 42.77
C ALA A 23 10.99 -23.28 41.44
N GLU A 24 9.66 -23.13 41.39
CA GLU A 24 8.95 -22.57 40.24
C GLU A 24 8.89 -21.03 40.26
N GLU A 25 8.78 -20.43 41.45
CA GLU A 25 8.89 -18.98 41.69
C GLU A 25 9.53 -18.68 43.06
N VAL A 26 9.74 -17.40 43.39
CA VAL A 26 10.24 -16.97 44.72
C VAL A 26 9.07 -16.48 45.57
N ASP A 27 8.42 -17.42 46.25
CA ASP A 27 7.27 -17.16 47.11
C ASP A 27 7.63 -16.56 48.49
N LEU A 28 6.61 -16.32 49.31
CA LEU A 28 6.75 -15.79 50.67
C LEU A 28 7.50 -16.75 51.63
N ALA A 29 7.37 -18.07 51.48
CA ALA A 29 8.06 -19.03 52.34
C ALA A 29 9.58 -19.01 52.09
N HIS A 30 9.99 -18.91 50.82
CA HIS A 30 11.39 -18.68 50.45
C HIS A 30 11.92 -17.37 51.03
N LEU A 31 11.15 -16.27 50.94
CA LEU A 31 11.57 -14.97 51.48
C LEU A 31 11.63 -14.98 53.02
N LEU A 32 10.71 -15.66 53.72
CA LEU A 32 10.76 -15.85 55.17
C LEU A 32 11.97 -16.69 55.60
N LYS A 33 12.30 -17.74 54.84
CA LYS A 33 13.56 -18.50 55.02
C LYS A 33 14.77 -17.57 54.90
N PHE A 34 14.81 -16.68 53.91
CA PHE A 34 15.85 -15.65 53.80
C PHE A 34 15.86 -14.65 54.96
N LYS A 35 14.69 -14.22 55.49
CA LYS A 35 14.64 -13.33 56.67
C LYS A 35 15.27 -13.98 57.92
N ASN A 36 15.12 -15.30 58.06
CA ASN A 36 15.67 -16.06 59.19
C ASN A 36 17.16 -16.43 58.97
N GLU A 37 17.49 -17.09 57.86
CA GLU A 37 18.83 -17.62 57.58
C GLU A 37 19.83 -16.59 57.04
N ARG A 38 19.35 -15.41 56.61
CA ARG A 38 20.12 -14.28 56.04
C ARG A 38 20.92 -14.59 54.77
N SER A 39 20.78 -15.80 54.23
CA SER A 39 21.21 -16.20 52.89
C SER A 39 20.28 -17.27 52.32
N LEU A 40 20.09 -17.29 51.00
CA LEU A 40 19.19 -18.21 50.31
C LEU A 40 19.69 -18.47 48.88
N LEU A 41 19.71 -19.73 48.47
CA LEU A 41 20.20 -20.21 47.17
C LEU A 41 19.07 -20.91 46.41
N ILE A 42 18.56 -20.28 45.36
CA ILE A 42 17.47 -20.83 44.51
C ILE A 42 17.92 -20.95 43.05
N LYS A 43 17.47 -22.01 42.36
CA LYS A 43 17.48 -22.13 40.90
C LYS A 43 16.04 -22.29 40.38
N ILE A 44 15.69 -21.58 39.31
CA ILE A 44 14.36 -21.62 38.68
C ILE A 44 14.55 -21.93 37.18
N PRO A 45 13.77 -22.84 36.56
CA PRO A 45 13.90 -23.13 35.14
C PRO A 45 13.71 -21.90 34.24
N SER A 46 14.71 -21.59 33.41
CA SER A 46 14.72 -20.45 32.47
C SER A 46 13.64 -20.56 31.38
N ARG A 47 12.95 -21.70 31.25
CA ARG A 47 11.74 -21.85 30.42
C ARG A 47 10.54 -21.06 30.95
N ILE A 48 10.41 -20.87 32.27
CA ILE A 48 9.32 -20.11 32.91
C ILE A 48 9.77 -18.74 33.45
N CYS A 49 11.01 -18.62 33.92
CA CYS A 49 11.52 -17.42 34.58
C CYS A 49 11.91 -16.26 33.63
N GLU A 50 11.88 -15.02 34.13
CA GLU A 50 12.61 -13.88 33.54
C GLU A 50 14.04 -13.79 34.08
N LYS A 51 14.94 -13.08 33.38
CA LYS A 51 16.36 -12.86 33.76
C LYS A 51 16.61 -12.22 35.15
N ASN A 52 15.55 -11.81 35.84
CA ASN A 52 15.55 -11.57 37.28
C ASN A 52 14.19 -12.05 37.81
N PRO A 53 14.13 -13.09 38.66
CA PRO A 53 12.87 -13.55 39.25
C PRO A 53 12.14 -12.40 39.97
N VAL A 54 10.81 -12.45 39.95
CA VAL A 54 9.99 -11.53 40.76
C VAL A 54 10.04 -12.01 42.21
N ASP A 55 10.16 -11.06 43.12
CA ASP A 55 10.10 -11.21 44.57
C ASP A 55 9.57 -9.89 45.18
N ASN A 56 9.48 -9.81 46.50
CA ASN A 56 8.88 -8.65 47.20
C ASN A 56 9.85 -7.47 47.43
N PHE A 57 11.04 -7.47 46.81
CA PHE A 57 12.05 -6.41 46.95
C PHE A 57 12.06 -5.40 45.77
N VAL A 58 12.63 -4.21 46.00
CA VAL A 58 12.61 -3.04 45.13
C VAL A 58 13.97 -2.82 44.46
N TRP A 59 14.47 -3.83 43.74
CA TRP A 59 15.76 -3.82 43.02
C TRP A 59 15.94 -2.67 42.01
N SER A 60 14.88 -1.97 41.61
CA SER A 60 14.94 -0.84 40.67
C SER A 60 13.80 0.15 40.87
N LYS A 61 14.09 1.46 40.84
CA LYS A 61 13.09 2.53 40.95
C LYS A 61 13.61 3.78 40.24
N THR A 62 12.78 4.41 39.39
CA THR A 62 13.12 5.68 38.74
C THR A 62 12.05 6.73 39.06
N LYS A 63 12.43 7.78 39.78
CA LYS A 63 11.59 8.96 40.02
C LYS A 63 11.90 9.99 38.94
N LYS A 64 10.87 10.66 38.43
CA LYS A 64 11.01 11.74 37.45
C LYS A 64 10.43 13.05 37.97
N ASN A 65 11.02 14.15 37.52
CA ASN A 65 10.49 15.50 37.70
C ASN A 65 9.33 15.75 36.73
N GLN A 66 8.60 16.86 36.94
CA GLN A 66 7.41 17.21 36.12
C GLN A 66 7.74 17.50 34.65
N ASP A 67 8.96 17.98 34.37
CA ASP A 67 9.53 18.17 33.03
C ASP A 67 9.87 16.84 32.31
N GLY A 68 9.88 15.72 33.03
CA GLY A 68 10.26 14.39 32.54
C GLY A 68 11.74 14.02 32.72
N THR A 69 12.57 14.88 33.31
CA THR A 69 13.96 14.56 33.70
C THR A 69 13.98 13.52 34.83
N VAL A 70 15.13 12.86 35.01
CA VAL A 70 15.29 11.83 36.04
C VAL A 70 15.75 12.49 37.35
N ALA A 71 14.90 12.44 38.36
CA ALA A 71 15.17 12.99 39.70
C ALA A 71 15.97 12.02 40.58
N PHE A 72 15.70 10.72 40.42
CA PHE A 72 16.36 9.65 41.15
C PHE A 72 16.30 8.34 40.34
N ARG A 73 17.36 7.53 40.38
CA ARG A 73 17.41 6.24 39.67
C ARG A 73 18.21 5.20 40.46
N HIS A 74 17.48 4.31 41.13
CA HIS A 74 17.99 3.04 41.64
C HIS A 74 17.88 1.97 40.56
N GLN A 75 18.93 1.17 40.36
CA GLN A 75 18.96 0.08 39.40
C GLN A 75 20.05 -0.96 39.75
N PRO A 76 19.89 -2.23 39.34
CA PRO A 76 20.96 -3.22 39.46
C PRO A 76 22.15 -2.89 38.56
N ARG A 77 23.31 -3.47 38.88
CA ARG A 77 24.52 -3.39 38.07
C ARG A 77 24.73 -4.71 37.31
N TYR A 78 24.94 -4.62 36.00
CA TYR A 78 25.36 -5.77 35.19
C TYR A 78 26.87 -5.96 35.30
N MET A 79 27.31 -7.21 35.39
CA MET A 79 28.72 -7.60 35.49
C MET A 79 28.92 -8.88 34.67
N LYS A 80 30.05 -9.02 33.97
CA LYS A 80 30.45 -10.33 33.44
C LYS A 80 31.11 -11.12 34.56
N ILE A 81 30.77 -12.40 34.66
CA ILE A 81 31.50 -13.41 35.43
C ILE A 81 31.88 -14.54 34.48
N GLU A 82 32.82 -15.37 34.89
CA GLU A 82 33.16 -16.62 34.23
C GLU A 82 32.58 -17.76 35.08
N LEU A 83 31.96 -18.75 34.44
CA LEU A 83 31.38 -19.93 35.05
C LEU A 83 31.69 -21.14 34.16
N PHE A 84 32.51 -22.07 34.64
CA PHE A 84 32.98 -23.25 33.90
C PHE A 84 33.53 -22.88 32.51
N GLY A 85 34.44 -21.90 32.46
CA GLY A 85 35.03 -21.34 31.23
C GLY A 85 34.06 -20.52 30.35
N THR A 86 32.79 -20.35 30.76
CA THR A 86 31.77 -19.63 29.98
C THR A 86 31.57 -18.23 30.53
N SER A 87 31.61 -17.20 29.67
CA SER A 87 31.37 -15.81 30.08
C SER A 87 29.87 -15.52 30.24
N VAL A 88 29.40 -15.46 31.48
CA VAL A 88 27.98 -15.28 31.85
C VAL A 88 27.72 -13.84 32.32
N GLN A 89 26.54 -13.30 31.98
CA GLN A 89 26.10 -12.00 32.48
C GLN A 89 25.38 -12.17 33.83
N SER A 90 26.01 -11.67 34.89
CA SER A 90 25.41 -11.59 36.22
C SER A 90 24.81 -10.22 36.51
N LEU A 91 23.68 -10.21 37.20
CA LEU A 91 22.98 -9.04 37.70
C LEU A 91 23.23 -8.92 39.22
N LYS A 92 23.76 -7.78 39.66
CA LYS A 92 24.01 -7.47 41.07
C LYS A 92 22.98 -6.43 41.55
N CYS A 93 22.04 -6.89 42.36
CA CYS A 93 20.90 -6.12 42.87
C CYS A 93 21.07 -5.84 44.37
N THR A 94 20.92 -4.58 44.77
CA THR A 94 20.73 -4.17 46.16
C THR A 94 19.30 -3.65 46.30
N ASP A 95 18.63 -3.90 47.43
CA ASP A 95 17.30 -3.33 47.64
C ASP A 95 17.37 -1.80 47.81
N LEU A 96 16.24 -1.11 47.62
CA LEU A 96 16.16 0.34 47.82
C LEU A 96 15.86 0.74 49.27
N ASN A 97 15.04 -0.04 49.97
CA ASN A 97 14.59 0.27 51.31
C ASN A 97 15.60 -0.31 52.31
N ASP A 98 15.89 -1.61 52.17
CA ASP A 98 16.85 -2.36 52.98
C ASP A 98 18.21 -2.41 52.27
N ILE A 99 18.99 -1.34 52.31
CA ILE A 99 20.23 -1.20 51.51
C ILE A 99 21.32 -2.28 51.76
N PHE A 100 21.16 -3.09 52.81
CA PHE A 100 22.02 -4.21 53.18
C PHE A 100 21.51 -5.56 52.63
N VAL A 101 20.31 -5.61 52.05
CA VAL A 101 19.75 -6.77 51.35
C VAL A 101 20.22 -6.78 49.90
N HIS A 102 20.73 -7.93 49.46
CA HIS A 102 21.31 -8.12 48.15
C HIS A 102 20.80 -9.40 47.47
N LYS A 103 20.76 -9.36 46.14
CA LYS A 103 20.47 -10.50 45.27
C LYS A 103 21.46 -10.52 44.10
N GLN A 104 22.11 -11.64 43.86
CA GLN A 104 22.91 -11.90 42.67
C GLN A 104 22.15 -12.89 41.78
N VAL A 105 21.93 -12.53 40.52
CA VAL A 105 21.22 -13.36 39.53
C VAL A 105 22.13 -13.64 38.35
N PHE A 106 22.00 -14.82 37.75
CA PHE A 106 22.62 -15.18 36.46
C PHE A 106 21.85 -16.34 35.82
N GLU A 107 22.01 -16.48 34.51
CA GLU A 107 21.38 -17.53 33.69
C GLU A 107 22.49 -18.47 33.21
N TYR A 108 22.42 -19.75 33.54
CA TYR A 108 23.43 -20.75 33.19
C TYR A 108 22.75 -22.10 32.92
N LEU A 109 23.01 -22.69 31.75
CA LEU A 109 22.23 -23.80 31.19
C LEU A 109 20.72 -23.48 31.27
N ASP A 110 19.88 -24.46 31.58
CA ASP A 110 18.43 -24.32 31.63
C ASP A 110 17.88 -23.58 32.87
N TYR A 111 18.75 -23.01 33.73
CA TYR A 111 18.35 -22.42 35.01
C TYR A 111 18.76 -20.95 35.17
N THR A 112 17.86 -20.19 35.79
CA THR A 112 18.10 -18.84 36.32
C THR A 112 18.36 -18.97 37.82
N TYR A 113 19.60 -18.74 38.22
CA TYR A 113 20.06 -18.85 39.61
C TYR A 113 19.87 -17.53 40.34
N SER A 114 19.49 -17.57 41.61
CA SER A 114 19.39 -16.41 42.50
C SER A 114 20.00 -16.69 43.88
N ILE A 115 20.96 -15.85 44.25
CA ILE A 115 21.67 -15.85 45.52
C ILE A 115 21.24 -14.62 46.30
N TYR A 116 20.44 -14.79 47.34
CA TYR A 116 20.07 -13.72 48.26
C TYR A 116 21.00 -13.74 49.47
N PHE A 117 21.40 -12.56 49.95
CA PHE A 117 22.27 -12.43 51.11
C PHE A 117 22.19 -11.04 51.75
N THR A 118 22.60 -10.91 53.02
CA THR A 118 22.74 -9.61 53.71
C THR A 118 24.18 -9.23 54.00
N SER A 119 24.52 -7.95 53.84
CA SER A 119 25.83 -7.38 54.23
C SER A 119 25.89 -6.87 55.68
N SER A 120 24.75 -6.76 56.39
CA SER A 120 24.69 -6.39 57.81
C SER A 120 23.47 -7.02 58.51
N SER A 121 23.41 -6.88 59.84
CA SER A 121 22.39 -7.46 60.72
C SER A 121 21.05 -6.71 60.77
N GLY A 122 20.78 -5.77 59.85
CA GLY A 122 19.54 -4.98 59.82
C GLY A 122 18.26 -5.84 59.73
N GLU A 123 17.11 -5.29 60.14
CA GLU A 123 15.82 -5.99 59.99
C GLU A 123 15.35 -5.98 58.53
N ILE A 124 15.07 -7.16 57.98
CA ILE A 124 14.57 -7.34 56.62
C ILE A 124 13.05 -7.12 56.60
N HIS A 125 12.60 -6.18 55.76
CA HIS A 125 11.20 -5.83 55.56
C HIS A 125 10.66 -6.52 54.30
N ILE A 126 9.99 -7.66 54.49
CA ILE A 126 9.21 -8.30 53.43
C ILE A 126 7.84 -7.63 53.40
N CYS A 127 7.43 -7.09 52.26
CA CYS A 127 6.06 -6.61 52.06
C CYS A 127 5.10 -7.80 51.89
N ASP A 128 4.06 -7.91 52.71
CA ASP A 128 2.97 -8.89 52.53
C ASP A 128 2.04 -8.53 51.36
N ALA A 129 2.00 -7.25 50.97
CA ALA A 129 1.19 -6.79 49.84
C ALA A 129 1.74 -7.38 48.53
N PRO A 130 0.96 -8.20 47.78
CA PRO A 130 1.46 -8.90 46.61
C PRO A 130 1.91 -7.92 45.54
N ILE A 131 3.22 -7.89 45.26
CA ILE A 131 3.77 -7.08 44.18
C ILE A 131 3.15 -7.58 42.88
N ARG A 132 2.35 -6.71 42.23
CA ARG A 132 1.55 -7.02 41.04
C ARG A 132 2.29 -7.98 40.10
N LYS A 133 1.83 -9.24 40.02
CA LYS A 133 2.43 -10.29 39.19
C LYS A 133 2.78 -9.69 37.83
N ARG A 134 4.08 -9.63 37.53
CA ARG A 134 4.52 -9.31 36.17
C ARG A 134 4.13 -10.49 35.31
N LEU A 135 3.55 -10.23 34.15
CA LEU A 135 3.21 -11.30 33.22
C LEU A 135 4.42 -12.22 33.04
N ASP A 136 4.26 -13.51 33.29
CA ASP A 136 5.35 -14.47 33.15
C ASP A 136 5.66 -14.74 31.67
N LYS A 137 6.61 -15.63 31.40
CA LYS A 137 7.06 -15.95 30.05
C LYS A 137 5.95 -16.65 29.22
N LEU A 138 5.17 -17.52 29.85
CA LEU A 138 4.08 -18.25 29.18
C LEU A 138 2.85 -17.36 28.97
N GLU A 139 2.46 -16.57 29.97
CA GLU A 139 1.40 -15.55 29.84
C GLU A 139 1.69 -14.55 28.72
N LYS A 140 2.96 -14.13 28.56
CA LYS A 140 3.38 -13.24 27.46
C LYS A 140 3.24 -13.91 26.10
N GLU A 141 3.74 -15.13 25.92
CA GLU A 141 3.64 -15.80 24.62
C GLU A 141 2.19 -16.14 24.27
N HIS A 142 1.39 -16.64 25.21
CA HIS A 142 -0.05 -16.88 24.99
C HIS A 142 -0.80 -15.57 24.64
N ILE A 143 -0.48 -14.45 25.30
CA ILE A 143 -1.03 -13.15 24.90
C ILE A 143 -0.64 -12.78 23.47
N LYS A 144 0.60 -13.03 23.04
CA LYS A 144 1.05 -12.73 21.67
C LYS A 144 0.41 -13.64 20.61
N THR A 145 0.30 -14.94 20.87
CA THR A 145 -0.09 -15.94 19.87
C THR A 145 -1.59 -16.19 19.80
N SER A 146 -2.30 -16.10 20.93
CA SER A 146 -3.73 -16.47 21.01
C SER A 146 -4.67 -15.28 21.25
N ILE A 147 -4.22 -14.24 21.96
CA ILE A 147 -5.10 -13.15 22.42
C ILE A 147 -4.98 -11.87 21.57
N LEU A 148 -3.76 -11.41 21.29
CA LEU A 148 -3.47 -10.19 20.53
C LEU A 148 -3.86 -10.22 19.03
N PRO A 149 -3.61 -11.30 18.26
CA PRO A 149 -3.87 -11.31 16.83
C PRO A 149 -5.33 -11.01 16.51
N MET A 150 -5.57 -10.23 15.45
CA MET A 150 -6.89 -9.74 15.01
C MET A 150 -7.68 -8.89 16.02
N ARG A 151 -7.26 -8.78 17.28
CA ARG A 151 -7.98 -8.03 18.31
C ARG A 151 -7.40 -6.63 18.49
N SER A 152 -8.28 -5.69 18.83
CA SER A 152 -7.84 -4.39 19.32
C SER A 152 -7.29 -4.51 20.74
N ILE A 153 -6.40 -3.60 21.16
CA ILE A 153 -5.85 -3.56 22.52
C ILE A 153 -6.96 -3.52 23.60
N THR A 154 -8.14 -2.95 23.29
CA THR A 154 -9.30 -2.95 24.20
C THR A 154 -10.01 -4.32 24.26
N HIS A 155 -10.06 -5.07 23.15
CA HIS A 155 -10.70 -6.39 23.12
C HIS A 155 -9.78 -7.48 23.68
N ALA A 156 -8.50 -7.49 23.28
CA ALA A 156 -7.48 -8.36 23.85
C ALA A 156 -7.40 -8.23 25.39
N LEU A 157 -7.57 -7.00 25.92
CA LEU A 157 -7.64 -6.74 27.36
C LEU A 157 -8.86 -7.37 28.04
N LYS A 158 -10.02 -7.44 27.37
CA LYS A 158 -11.19 -8.17 27.90
C LYS A 158 -10.90 -9.67 27.93
N VAL A 159 -10.46 -10.23 26.80
CA VAL A 159 -10.20 -11.67 26.63
C VAL A 159 -9.17 -12.17 27.65
N ALA A 160 -8.04 -11.47 27.79
CA ALA A 160 -7.03 -11.82 28.79
C ALA A 160 -7.60 -11.80 30.23
N ASN A 161 -8.37 -10.78 30.59
CA ASN A 161 -8.99 -10.70 31.92
C ASN A 161 -10.02 -11.82 32.15
N SER A 162 -10.83 -12.22 31.14
CA SER A 162 -11.74 -13.37 31.25
C SER A 162 -11.01 -14.71 31.30
N SER A 163 -9.82 -14.81 30.70
CA SER A 163 -8.90 -15.94 30.85
C SER A 163 -8.05 -15.88 32.12
N GLY A 164 -8.39 -15.02 33.09
CA GLY A 164 -7.68 -14.85 34.37
C GLY A 164 -6.38 -14.04 34.33
N ILE A 165 -5.84 -13.76 33.14
CA ILE A 165 -4.52 -13.13 32.95
C ILE A 165 -4.60 -11.62 33.21
N ARG A 166 -4.11 -11.18 34.37
CA ARG A 166 -4.18 -9.79 34.85
C ARG A 166 -3.19 -8.83 34.15
N VAL A 167 -3.51 -8.44 32.92
CA VAL A 167 -2.69 -7.56 32.07
C VAL A 167 -3.16 -6.10 32.08
N THR A 168 -2.24 -5.13 32.15
CA THR A 168 -2.60 -3.70 31.94
C THR A 168 -2.65 -3.33 30.47
N ARG A 169 -3.50 -2.36 30.11
CA ARG A 169 -3.54 -1.74 28.77
C ARG A 169 -2.16 -1.30 28.24
N LYS A 170 -1.24 -0.89 29.13
CA LYS A 170 0.14 -0.49 28.77
C LYS A 170 1.04 -1.67 28.44
N GLN A 171 0.94 -2.78 29.17
CA GLN A 171 1.64 -4.03 28.81
C GLN A 171 1.10 -4.57 27.48
N MET A 172 -0.22 -4.63 27.31
CA MET A 172 -0.87 -5.05 26.07
C MET A 172 -0.42 -4.22 24.86
N ALA A 173 -0.39 -2.89 24.98
CA ALA A 173 0.08 -1.97 23.95
C ALA A 173 1.61 -1.99 23.70
N ASN A 174 2.39 -2.66 24.55
CA ASN A 174 3.81 -2.90 24.34
C ASN A 174 4.03 -4.25 23.65
N MET A 175 3.37 -5.31 24.10
CA MET A 175 3.44 -6.66 23.50
C MET A 175 2.89 -6.67 22.07
N ALA A 176 1.81 -5.93 21.83
CA ALA A 176 1.24 -5.70 20.49
C ALA A 176 2.30 -5.44 19.41
N ARG A 177 3.30 -4.61 19.72
CA ARG A 177 4.33 -4.10 18.77
C ARG A 177 5.19 -5.16 18.11
N GLY A 178 5.25 -6.37 18.67
CA GLY A 178 5.98 -7.52 18.12
C GLY A 178 5.06 -8.61 17.59
N VAL A 179 3.79 -8.29 17.31
CA VAL A 179 2.77 -9.22 16.83
C VAL A 179 2.14 -8.63 15.57
N GLU A 180 2.11 -9.42 14.51
CA GLU A 180 1.49 -9.05 13.23
C GLU A 180 -0.04 -9.03 13.34
N ASN A 181 -0.71 -8.29 12.47
CA ASN A 181 -2.18 -8.22 12.39
C ASN A 181 -2.92 -7.75 13.68
N VAL A 182 -2.23 -7.05 14.60
CA VAL A 182 -2.87 -6.40 15.76
C VAL A 182 -3.54 -5.08 15.37
N VAL A 183 -4.74 -4.81 15.90
CA VAL A 183 -5.49 -3.57 15.61
C VAL A 183 -5.08 -2.44 16.57
N TYR A 184 -3.99 -1.75 16.23
CA TYR A 184 -3.33 -0.74 17.09
C TYR A 184 -4.11 0.55 17.38
N ALA A 185 -4.99 0.98 16.48
CA ALA A 185 -5.51 2.35 16.48
C ALA A 185 -6.82 2.54 17.28
N LYS A 186 -7.06 3.75 17.78
CA LYS A 186 -8.39 4.20 18.24
C LYS A 186 -9.47 4.15 17.13
N THR A 187 -9.07 3.90 15.89
CA THR A 187 -9.93 3.76 14.72
C THR A 187 -10.23 2.31 14.33
N GLY A 188 -9.85 1.30 15.11
CA GLY A 188 -10.50 -0.01 15.02
C GLY A 188 -11.94 0.12 15.51
N PRO A 189 -12.98 0.00 14.66
CA PRO A 189 -14.35 0.11 15.12
C PRO A 189 -14.78 -1.16 15.86
N ARG A 190 -15.90 -1.10 16.57
CA ARG A 190 -16.72 -2.31 16.75
C ARG A 190 -17.16 -2.73 15.34
N SER A 191 -17.02 -4.00 14.96
CA SER A 191 -17.52 -4.40 13.64
C SER A 191 -19.01 -4.07 13.55
N LYS A 192 -19.44 -3.52 12.41
CA LYS A 192 -20.86 -3.26 12.14
C LYS A 192 -21.57 -4.53 11.67
N THR A 193 -20.81 -5.46 11.09
CA THR A 193 -21.26 -6.77 10.66
C THR A 193 -21.47 -7.67 11.88
N SER A 194 -22.70 -8.14 12.08
CA SER A 194 -23.04 -9.11 13.14
C SER A 194 -23.08 -10.54 12.59
N MET A 195 -22.97 -11.55 13.45
CA MET A 195 -23.11 -12.96 13.02
C MET A 195 -24.45 -13.25 12.32
N VAL A 196 -25.51 -12.52 12.66
CA VAL A 196 -26.82 -12.63 12.00
C VAL A 196 -26.71 -12.20 10.54
N MET A 197 -26.16 -11.00 10.29
CA MET A 197 -25.92 -10.48 8.92
C MET A 197 -25.02 -11.40 8.08
N VAL A 198 -24.04 -12.06 8.70
CA VAL A 198 -23.15 -12.99 7.98
C VAL A 198 -23.85 -14.30 7.65
N ARG A 199 -24.68 -14.84 8.56
CA ARG A 199 -25.49 -16.04 8.28
C ARG A 199 -26.55 -15.77 7.20
N GLU A 200 -27.19 -14.61 7.22
CA GLU A 200 -28.10 -14.16 6.16
C GLU A 200 -27.39 -14.07 4.79
N LEU A 201 -26.20 -13.46 4.75
CA LEU A 201 -25.41 -13.39 3.51
C LEU A 201 -24.89 -14.77 3.06
N ALA A 202 -24.55 -15.68 3.97
CA ALA A 202 -24.09 -17.02 3.62
C ALA A 202 -25.21 -17.87 2.95
N LEU A 203 -26.48 -17.63 3.31
CA LEU A 203 -27.62 -18.23 2.62
C LEU A 203 -27.85 -17.63 1.22
N ALA A 204 -27.48 -16.37 1.00
CA ALA A 204 -27.62 -15.69 -0.29
C ALA A 204 -26.42 -15.90 -1.24
N TYR A 205 -25.24 -16.22 -0.69
CA TYR A 205 -23.97 -16.35 -1.42
C TYR A 205 -23.13 -17.55 -0.94
N PRO A 206 -23.67 -18.78 -0.93
CA PRO A 206 -23.01 -19.94 -0.31
C PRO A 206 -21.64 -20.27 -0.92
N ASP A 207 -21.52 -20.17 -2.25
CA ASP A 207 -20.30 -20.54 -2.99
C ASP A 207 -19.25 -19.42 -3.03
N THR A 208 -19.59 -18.20 -2.59
CA THR A 208 -18.68 -17.04 -2.63
C THR A 208 -18.49 -16.31 -1.31
N LEU A 209 -19.03 -16.84 -0.20
CA LEU A 209 -18.87 -16.29 1.15
C LEU A 209 -18.41 -17.34 2.16
N TRP A 210 -17.28 -17.07 2.81
CA TRP A 210 -16.75 -17.84 3.93
C TRP A 210 -16.65 -16.97 5.17
N PHE A 211 -16.85 -17.57 6.34
CA PHE A 211 -16.64 -16.89 7.62
C PHE A 211 -16.20 -17.87 8.70
N GLN A 212 -15.57 -17.34 9.74
CA GLN A 212 -15.21 -18.06 10.96
C GLN A 212 -15.64 -17.26 12.17
N HIS A 213 -15.86 -17.95 13.29
CA HIS A 213 -16.09 -17.31 14.59
C HIS A 213 -15.38 -18.05 15.70
N ASP A 214 -15.12 -17.37 16.83
CA ASP A 214 -14.64 -18.02 18.04
C ASP A 214 -15.79 -18.64 18.87
N ASN A 215 -15.43 -19.31 19.96
CA ASN A 215 -16.36 -20.00 20.86
C ASN A 215 -17.39 -19.07 21.53
N ASN A 216 -17.21 -17.75 21.46
CA ASN A 216 -18.15 -16.75 21.97
C ASN A 216 -19.11 -16.24 20.88
N ASN A 217 -19.14 -16.87 19.70
CA ASN A 217 -19.81 -16.39 18.49
C ASN A 217 -19.33 -14.99 18.03
N LEU A 218 -18.06 -14.64 18.28
CA LEU A 218 -17.46 -13.46 17.68
C LEU A 218 -16.90 -13.80 16.29
N LEU A 219 -17.34 -13.07 15.26
CA LEU A 219 -16.77 -13.14 13.91
C LEU A 219 -15.23 -12.90 13.95
N THR A 220 -14.44 -13.90 13.56
CA THR A 220 -12.96 -13.86 13.57
C THR A 220 -12.37 -13.60 12.20
N ASP A 221 -12.95 -14.18 11.15
CA ASP A 221 -12.65 -13.90 9.75
C ASP A 221 -13.93 -13.92 8.92
N ILE A 222 -13.93 -13.18 7.82
CA ILE A 222 -14.98 -13.17 6.81
C ILE A 222 -14.33 -12.85 5.47
N THR A 223 -14.74 -13.55 4.42
CA THR A 223 -14.30 -13.36 3.05
C THR A 223 -15.48 -13.54 2.11
N PHE A 224 -15.77 -12.52 1.32
CA PHE A 224 -16.79 -12.54 0.27
C PHE A 224 -16.16 -12.14 -1.07
N VAL A 225 -16.46 -12.90 -2.12
CA VAL A 225 -15.96 -12.67 -3.48
C VAL A 225 -17.12 -12.38 -4.41
N GLN A 226 -16.96 -11.37 -5.27
CA GLN A 226 -17.86 -11.06 -6.38
C GLN A 226 -17.06 -11.01 -7.68
N VAL A 227 -17.40 -11.89 -8.62
CA VAL A 227 -16.93 -11.83 -10.01
C VAL A 227 -18.02 -11.24 -10.91
N PHE A 228 -17.63 -10.56 -11.98
CA PHE A 228 -18.52 -9.98 -12.99
C PHE A 228 -18.33 -10.73 -14.31
N GLU A 229 -19.03 -11.85 -14.50
CA GLU A 229 -18.79 -12.79 -15.63
C GLU A 229 -18.76 -12.11 -17.01
N GLU A 230 -19.71 -11.23 -17.34
CA GLU A 230 -19.69 -10.52 -18.64
C GLU A 230 -18.46 -9.61 -18.82
N ASN A 231 -17.95 -8.98 -17.75
CA ASN A 231 -16.71 -8.20 -17.83
C ASN A 231 -15.50 -9.13 -18.01
N CYS A 232 -15.48 -10.29 -17.33
CA CYS A 232 -14.46 -11.32 -17.52
C CYS A 232 -14.46 -11.87 -18.95
N LYS A 233 -15.63 -12.09 -19.54
CA LYS A 233 -15.85 -12.54 -20.92
C LYS A 233 -15.36 -11.50 -21.93
N ILE A 234 -15.78 -10.24 -21.80
CA ILE A 234 -15.29 -9.12 -22.63
C ILE A 234 -13.76 -9.00 -22.54
N PHE A 235 -13.19 -9.13 -21.34
CA PHE A 235 -11.74 -9.15 -21.13
C PHE A 235 -11.07 -10.34 -21.81
N LEU A 236 -11.62 -11.55 -21.68
CA LEU A 236 -11.04 -12.78 -22.23
C LEU A 236 -11.06 -12.80 -23.76
N HIS A 237 -12.15 -12.36 -24.41
CA HIS A 237 -12.19 -12.11 -25.86
C HIS A 237 -11.18 -11.03 -26.30
N SER A 238 -10.79 -10.11 -25.40
CA SER A 238 -9.76 -9.12 -25.68
C SER A 238 -8.34 -9.73 -25.71
N CYS A 239 -8.09 -10.83 -25.02
CA CYS A 239 -6.78 -11.49 -24.96
C CYS A 239 -6.30 -12.03 -26.32
N PRO A 240 -4.99 -12.35 -26.48
CA PRO A 240 -4.50 -13.13 -27.61
C PRO A 240 -5.05 -14.57 -27.61
N THR A 241 -5.03 -15.21 -28.77
CA THR A 241 -5.17 -16.68 -28.84
C THR A 241 -3.94 -17.36 -28.23
N GLN A 242 -4.07 -18.65 -27.89
CA GLN A 242 -2.93 -19.45 -27.46
C GLN A 242 -1.83 -19.48 -28.53
N ASP A 243 -2.16 -19.52 -29.82
CA ASP A 243 -1.16 -19.52 -30.92
C ASP A 243 -0.43 -18.17 -31.02
N GLN A 244 -1.17 -17.05 -30.98
CA GLN A 244 -0.59 -15.70 -30.94
C GLN A 244 0.34 -15.50 -29.73
N TRP A 245 0.06 -16.17 -28.63
CA TRP A 245 0.90 -16.19 -27.44
C TRP A 245 2.13 -17.09 -27.62
N ASN A 246 1.98 -18.27 -28.21
CA ASN A 246 3.06 -19.20 -28.49
C ASN A 246 4.09 -18.59 -29.46
N ASP A 247 3.62 -18.02 -30.58
CA ASP A 247 4.41 -17.24 -31.53
C ASP A 247 5.18 -16.10 -30.85
N TRP A 248 4.51 -15.41 -29.92
CA TRP A 248 5.15 -14.35 -29.13
C TRP A 248 6.25 -14.90 -28.21
N GLN A 249 6.06 -16.02 -27.51
CA GLN A 249 7.13 -16.60 -26.68
C GLN A 249 8.33 -17.06 -27.53
N ILE A 250 8.10 -17.76 -28.65
CA ILE A 250 9.16 -18.16 -29.59
C ILE A 250 9.96 -16.94 -30.07
N LYS A 251 9.24 -15.88 -30.43
CA LYS A 251 9.83 -14.60 -30.85
C LYS A 251 10.64 -13.93 -29.72
N VAL A 252 10.15 -13.96 -28.48
CA VAL A 252 10.85 -13.38 -27.33
C VAL A 252 12.11 -14.17 -26.96
N ASP A 253 12.09 -15.50 -27.09
CA ASP A 253 13.30 -16.31 -26.88
C ASP A 253 14.34 -16.13 -28.00
N SER A 254 13.92 -15.87 -29.24
CA SER A 254 14.82 -15.39 -30.31
C SER A 254 15.47 -14.04 -29.94
N ILE A 255 14.69 -13.07 -29.44
CA ILE A 255 15.18 -11.74 -29.01
C ILE A 255 16.10 -11.84 -27.78
N LYS A 256 15.86 -12.80 -26.89
CA LYS A 256 16.72 -13.11 -25.75
C LYS A 256 18.08 -13.64 -26.21
N ASN A 257 18.07 -14.69 -27.04
CA ASN A 257 19.27 -15.45 -27.42
C ASN A 257 20.08 -14.81 -28.55
N GLY A 258 19.48 -13.91 -29.34
CA GLY A 258 20.16 -13.19 -30.42
C GLY A 258 21.21 -12.17 -29.97
N SER A 259 21.97 -11.64 -30.92
CA SER A 259 23.00 -10.61 -30.67
C SER A 259 22.39 -9.28 -30.23
N ASP A 260 23.21 -8.40 -29.64
CA ASP A 260 22.80 -7.05 -29.25
C ASP A 260 22.15 -6.25 -30.40
N ASP A 261 22.68 -6.36 -31.61
CA ASP A 261 22.18 -5.59 -32.76
C ASP A 261 20.94 -6.21 -33.40
N PHE A 262 20.79 -7.55 -33.36
CA PHE A 262 19.52 -8.21 -33.63
C PHE A 262 18.44 -7.79 -32.62
N ARG A 263 18.79 -7.78 -31.33
CA ARG A 263 17.88 -7.36 -30.25
C ARG A 263 17.43 -5.90 -30.40
N LYS A 264 18.34 -5.00 -30.76
CA LYS A 264 18.03 -3.58 -31.07
C LYS A 264 17.11 -3.44 -32.29
N SER A 265 17.42 -4.13 -33.40
CA SER A 265 16.65 -3.99 -34.64
C SER A 265 15.24 -4.57 -34.53
N GLU A 266 15.09 -5.75 -33.90
CA GLU A 266 13.77 -6.37 -33.71
C GLU A 266 12.92 -5.59 -32.70
N ILE A 267 13.47 -5.10 -31.58
CA ILE A 267 12.72 -4.24 -30.65
C ILE A 267 12.30 -2.92 -31.33
N LYS A 268 13.15 -2.33 -32.17
CA LYS A 268 12.78 -1.16 -33.00
C LYS A 268 11.62 -1.49 -33.95
N ARG A 269 11.61 -2.68 -34.57
CA ARG A 269 10.51 -3.15 -35.43
C ARG A 269 9.20 -3.31 -34.65
N ILE A 270 9.23 -3.99 -33.50
CA ILE A 270 8.04 -4.17 -32.64
C ILE A 270 7.50 -2.82 -32.15
N LEU A 271 8.37 -1.87 -31.78
CA LEU A 271 7.97 -0.52 -31.34
C LEU A 271 7.42 0.37 -32.47
N GLY A 272 7.69 0.03 -33.73
CA GLY A 272 7.04 0.61 -34.90
C GLY A 272 5.61 0.07 -35.08
N GLN A 273 5.44 -1.26 -34.95
CA GLN A 273 4.14 -1.93 -35.02
C GLN A 273 3.24 -1.63 -33.80
N ASN A 274 3.83 -1.44 -32.62
CA ASN A 274 3.15 -1.20 -31.34
C ASN A 274 3.66 0.09 -30.69
N PRO A 275 3.25 1.29 -31.17
CA PRO A 275 3.79 2.57 -30.69
C PRO A 275 3.57 2.87 -29.21
N THR A 276 2.66 2.14 -28.55
CA THR A 276 2.37 2.21 -27.10
C THR A 276 3.39 1.48 -26.23
N GLY A 277 4.19 0.57 -26.77
CA GLY A 277 5.02 -0.35 -25.98
C GLY A 277 4.25 -1.45 -25.25
N VAL A 278 2.98 -1.69 -25.61
CA VAL A 278 2.15 -2.78 -25.10
C VAL A 278 1.67 -3.60 -26.31
N ILE A 279 2.06 -4.86 -26.40
CA ILE A 279 1.71 -5.77 -27.50
C ILE A 279 0.32 -6.37 -27.28
N PHE A 280 0.05 -6.82 -26.05
CA PHE A 280 -1.26 -7.34 -25.64
C PHE A 280 -1.88 -6.43 -24.57
N PRO A 281 -2.71 -5.43 -24.95
CA PRO A 281 -3.40 -4.55 -24.01
C PRO A 281 -4.62 -5.25 -23.37
N SER A 282 -4.34 -6.38 -22.72
CA SER A 282 -5.28 -7.30 -22.10
C SER A 282 -4.74 -7.78 -20.75
N ARG A 283 -4.22 -6.85 -19.95
CA ARG A 283 -3.47 -7.11 -18.72
C ARG A 283 -4.39 -7.07 -17.51
N LEU A 284 -4.22 -7.98 -16.57
CA LEU A 284 -4.87 -7.92 -15.26
C LEU A 284 -4.07 -6.99 -14.34
N ASN A 285 -4.75 -6.32 -13.41
CA ASN A 285 -4.17 -5.36 -12.48
C ASN A 285 -4.77 -5.62 -11.09
N VAL A 286 -3.92 -5.89 -10.09
CA VAL A 286 -4.32 -5.94 -8.67
C VAL A 286 -3.37 -5.05 -7.85
N ASP A 287 -3.88 -4.42 -6.80
CA ASP A 287 -3.22 -3.35 -6.04
C ASP A 287 -3.34 -3.61 -4.54
N VAL A 288 -2.57 -2.90 -3.71
CA VAL A 288 -2.62 -3.05 -2.25
C VAL A 288 -4.04 -3.06 -1.68
N THR A 289 -4.34 -4.17 -1.02
CA THR A 289 -5.55 -4.39 -0.23
C THR A 289 -5.75 -3.24 0.77
N PHE A 290 -6.88 -2.52 0.68
CA PHE A 290 -7.14 -1.33 1.50
C PHE A 290 -8.41 -1.45 2.37
N ASN A 291 -8.41 -0.80 3.53
CA ASN A 291 -9.46 -0.97 4.55
C ASN A 291 -10.62 0.03 4.38
N LEU A 292 -11.86 -0.46 4.28
CA LEU A 292 -13.10 0.35 4.27
C LEU A 292 -13.75 0.50 5.65
N GLY A 293 -13.05 0.06 6.70
CA GLY A 293 -13.41 0.25 8.10
C GLY A 293 -13.93 -1.00 8.79
N ASP A 294 -14.79 -1.77 8.12
CA ASP A 294 -15.32 -3.05 8.65
C ASP A 294 -14.59 -4.26 8.07
N VAL A 295 -14.21 -4.16 6.79
CA VAL A 295 -13.41 -5.13 6.03
C VAL A 295 -12.37 -4.40 5.17
N TYR A 296 -11.36 -5.16 4.73
CA TYR A 296 -10.50 -4.83 3.61
C TYR A 296 -11.19 -5.11 2.27
N VAL A 297 -10.70 -4.45 1.21
CA VAL A 297 -11.11 -4.66 -0.17
C VAL A 297 -9.90 -4.84 -1.06
N THR A 298 -9.98 -5.85 -1.93
CA THR A 298 -9.08 -6.09 -3.06
C THR A 298 -9.90 -6.08 -4.34
N ALA A 299 -9.46 -5.37 -5.38
CA ALA A 299 -10.14 -5.32 -6.68
C ALA A 299 -9.21 -5.74 -7.81
N ILE A 300 -9.75 -6.42 -8.81
CA ILE A 300 -9.02 -6.89 -9.99
C ILE A 300 -9.61 -6.22 -11.23
N LEU A 301 -8.76 -5.47 -11.95
CA LEU A 301 -9.15 -4.76 -13.17
C LEU A 301 -8.48 -5.35 -14.41
N GLY A 302 -9.27 -5.60 -15.46
CA GLY A 302 -8.80 -6.08 -16.75
C GLY A 302 -8.73 -4.95 -17.76
N GLU A 303 -7.54 -4.67 -18.30
CA GLU A 303 -7.36 -3.80 -19.48
C GLU A 303 -7.95 -4.48 -20.73
N THR A 304 -8.47 -3.71 -21.68
CA THR A 304 -9.07 -4.28 -22.92
C THR A 304 -8.56 -3.61 -24.19
N LYS A 305 -8.23 -4.42 -25.22
CA LYS A 305 -7.76 -3.92 -26.53
C LYS A 305 -8.82 -3.13 -27.31
N THR A 306 -10.09 -3.45 -27.06
CA THR A 306 -11.25 -2.99 -27.83
C THR A 306 -11.64 -1.55 -27.45
N PHE A 307 -11.82 -1.28 -26.15
CA PHE A 307 -12.28 0.02 -25.67
C PHE A 307 -11.11 0.96 -25.38
N LYS A 308 -11.09 2.15 -25.99
CA LYS A 308 -10.00 3.11 -25.85
C LYS A 308 -10.53 4.50 -25.52
N THR A 309 -9.84 5.23 -24.65
CA THR A 309 -10.19 6.60 -24.27
C THR A 309 -9.95 7.57 -25.42
N MET A 310 -11.02 8.11 -26.03
CA MET A 310 -11.02 9.14 -27.08
C MET A 310 -9.76 10.02 -27.15
N ALA A 311 -9.53 10.86 -26.13
CA ALA A 311 -8.50 11.91 -26.13
C ALA A 311 -7.05 11.42 -25.92
N SER A 312 -6.83 10.16 -25.50
CA SER A 312 -5.48 9.61 -25.28
C SER A 312 -5.19 8.31 -26.04
N LYS A 313 -6.21 7.77 -26.72
CA LYS A 313 -6.26 6.46 -27.40
C LYS A 313 -5.72 5.28 -26.56
N LYS A 314 -5.65 5.43 -25.23
CA LYS A 314 -5.26 4.38 -24.29
C LYS A 314 -6.39 3.38 -24.05
N PRO A 315 -6.08 2.08 -23.91
CA PRO A 315 -7.02 1.07 -23.43
C PRO A 315 -7.81 1.50 -22.18
N ARG A 316 -9.05 1.04 -22.06
CA ARG A 316 -9.88 1.15 -20.86
C ARG A 316 -9.72 -0.10 -20.00
N VAL A 317 -9.93 0.04 -18.69
CA VAL A 317 -10.01 -1.07 -17.74
C VAL A 317 -11.45 -1.32 -17.33
N LEU A 318 -11.79 -2.59 -17.13
CA LEU A 318 -13.07 -3.06 -16.60
C LEU A 318 -12.86 -3.67 -15.20
N PRO A 319 -13.77 -3.46 -14.23
CA PRO A 319 -13.76 -4.23 -13.00
C PRO A 319 -14.18 -5.67 -13.29
N LEU A 320 -13.27 -6.63 -13.10
CA LEU A 320 -13.56 -8.05 -13.34
C LEU A 320 -14.10 -8.71 -12.07
N ALA A 321 -13.51 -8.38 -10.92
CA ALA A 321 -13.96 -8.90 -9.64
C ALA A 321 -13.49 -8.04 -8.46
N TYR A 322 -14.10 -8.25 -7.29
CA TYR A 322 -13.61 -7.75 -6.01
C TYR A 322 -13.79 -8.79 -4.89
N MET A 323 -12.95 -8.68 -3.86
CA MET A 323 -13.06 -9.42 -2.61
C MET A 323 -13.18 -8.45 -1.44
N LEU A 324 -14.14 -8.72 -0.54
CA LEU A 324 -14.24 -8.15 0.80
C LEU A 324 -13.67 -9.15 1.79
N HIS A 325 -12.80 -8.74 2.70
CA HIS A 325 -12.16 -9.69 3.63
C HIS A 325 -11.70 -9.07 4.96
N ALA A 326 -11.67 -9.86 6.04
CA ALA A 326 -11.18 -9.40 7.34
C ALA A 326 -9.63 -9.43 7.45
N THR A 327 -8.96 -10.30 6.69
CA THR A 327 -7.50 -10.53 6.79
C THR A 327 -6.78 -10.48 5.44
N LYS A 328 -5.61 -9.83 5.38
CA LYS A 328 -4.62 -9.88 4.28
C LYS A 328 -3.91 -11.25 4.17
N SER A 329 -4.56 -12.34 4.55
CA SER A 329 -3.97 -13.68 4.54
C SER A 329 -3.84 -14.19 3.10
N ALA A 330 -2.72 -14.86 2.79
CA ALA A 330 -2.49 -15.54 1.51
C ALA A 330 -3.69 -16.43 1.12
N HIS A 331 -4.24 -17.18 2.07
CA HIS A 331 -5.41 -18.06 1.91
C HIS A 331 -6.68 -17.39 1.35
N ASN A 332 -6.94 -16.13 1.70
CA ASN A 332 -8.07 -15.39 1.14
C ASN A 332 -7.78 -14.94 -0.30
N HIS A 333 -6.53 -14.60 -0.61
CA HIS A 333 -6.09 -14.33 -1.98
C HIS A 333 -6.01 -15.59 -2.86
N GLU A 334 -5.67 -16.77 -2.30
CA GLU A 334 -5.80 -18.08 -2.96
C GLU A 334 -7.25 -18.33 -3.42
N LYS A 335 -8.22 -18.28 -2.48
CA LYS A 335 -9.65 -18.47 -2.82
C LYS A 335 -10.09 -17.55 -3.95
N PHE A 336 -9.77 -16.26 -3.84
CA PHE A 336 -10.15 -15.28 -4.84
C PHE A 336 -9.49 -15.53 -6.21
N ALA A 337 -8.22 -15.97 -6.23
CA ALA A 337 -7.56 -16.38 -7.47
C ALA A 337 -8.21 -17.62 -8.09
N THR A 338 -8.56 -18.64 -7.28
CA THR A 338 -9.21 -19.87 -7.74
C THR A 338 -10.58 -19.59 -8.38
N ILE A 339 -11.46 -18.85 -7.71
CA ILE A 339 -12.80 -18.50 -8.23
C ILE A 339 -12.70 -17.72 -9.54
N LEU A 340 -11.71 -16.81 -9.64
CA LEU A 340 -11.47 -16.06 -10.87
C LEU A 340 -10.93 -16.97 -11.99
N LYS A 341 -10.06 -17.94 -11.66
CA LYS A 341 -9.57 -18.96 -12.61
C LYS A 341 -10.74 -19.81 -13.14
N GLU A 342 -11.54 -20.38 -12.25
CA GLU A 342 -12.74 -21.17 -12.58
C GLU A 342 -13.71 -20.37 -13.47
N THR A 343 -13.90 -19.08 -13.17
CA THR A 343 -14.72 -18.19 -14.01
C THR A 343 -14.11 -18.00 -15.40
N PHE A 344 -12.79 -17.84 -15.52
CA PHE A 344 -12.15 -17.73 -16.84
C PHE A 344 -12.17 -19.06 -17.60
N ASP A 345 -11.93 -20.20 -16.94
CA ASP A 345 -11.99 -21.53 -17.55
C ASP A 345 -13.38 -21.81 -18.12
N LYS A 346 -14.45 -21.49 -17.36
CA LYS A 346 -15.87 -21.53 -17.78
C LYS A 346 -16.17 -20.66 -19.01
N LEU A 347 -15.42 -19.57 -19.19
CA LEU A 347 -15.62 -18.59 -20.27
C LEU A 347 -14.67 -18.80 -21.48
N GLN A 348 -13.80 -19.81 -21.46
CA GLN A 348 -12.97 -20.17 -22.61
C GLN A 348 -13.81 -20.66 -23.79
N ILE A 349 -13.33 -20.39 -25.01
CA ILE A 349 -13.84 -21.04 -26.23
C ILE A 349 -12.90 -22.20 -26.58
N PRO A 350 -13.33 -23.46 -26.54
CA PRO A 350 -12.44 -24.61 -26.81
C PRO A 350 -11.78 -24.61 -28.19
N SER A 351 -12.43 -24.00 -29.21
CA SER A 351 -11.89 -23.88 -30.57
C SER A 351 -10.98 -22.68 -30.80
N GLU A 352 -10.89 -21.74 -29.85
CA GLU A 352 -10.01 -20.56 -29.95
C GLU A 352 -9.57 -20.10 -28.53
N PRO A 353 -8.81 -20.94 -27.80
CA PRO A 353 -8.45 -20.69 -26.40
C PRO A 353 -7.65 -19.39 -26.25
N ARG A 354 -7.98 -18.62 -25.21
CA ARG A 354 -7.44 -17.27 -24.94
C ARG A 354 -6.44 -17.30 -23.80
N LYS A 355 -5.25 -16.72 -23.99
CA LYS A 355 -4.20 -16.67 -22.97
C LYS A 355 -4.10 -15.30 -22.31
N ILE A 356 -4.18 -15.26 -20.99
CA ILE A 356 -4.01 -14.03 -20.20
C ILE A 356 -2.51 -13.66 -20.19
N PRO A 357 -2.07 -12.50 -20.74
CA PRO A 357 -0.65 -12.17 -20.92
C PRO A 357 0.12 -11.96 -19.61
N CYS A 358 -0.45 -11.21 -18.66
CA CYS A 358 0.15 -10.96 -17.35
C CYS A 358 -0.82 -10.37 -16.32
N PHE A 359 -0.44 -10.51 -15.05
CA PHE A 359 -0.86 -9.68 -13.93
C PHE A 359 0.16 -8.57 -13.66
N ILE A 360 -0.31 -7.33 -13.54
CA ILE A 360 0.43 -6.23 -12.93
C ILE A 360 0.15 -6.26 -11.41
N LEU A 361 1.22 -6.38 -10.61
CA LEU A 361 1.18 -6.61 -9.17
C LEU A 361 1.86 -5.49 -8.38
N ASP A 362 1.36 -5.28 -7.16
CA ASP A 362 2.07 -4.57 -6.09
C ASP A 362 3.06 -5.50 -5.35
N GLY A 363 3.80 -4.96 -4.37
CA GLY A 363 4.79 -5.65 -3.54
C GLY A 363 4.23 -6.54 -2.41
N GLU A 364 2.91 -6.62 -2.25
CA GLU A 364 2.28 -7.41 -1.19
C GLU A 364 2.31 -8.91 -1.53
N VAL A 365 3.03 -9.71 -0.72
CA VAL A 365 3.35 -11.13 -1.01
C VAL A 365 2.11 -11.98 -1.31
N ALA A 366 0.99 -11.74 -0.63
CA ALA A 366 -0.26 -12.46 -0.88
C ALA A 366 -0.84 -12.27 -2.30
N LEU A 367 -0.37 -11.27 -3.06
CA LEU A 367 -0.74 -11.05 -4.46
C LEU A 367 0.04 -11.96 -5.43
N GLU A 368 1.08 -12.66 -4.98
CA GLU A 368 1.87 -13.60 -5.79
C GLU A 368 1.14 -14.94 -6.00
N ASN A 369 0.03 -15.16 -5.29
CA ASN A 369 -0.90 -16.28 -5.50
C ASN A 369 -1.67 -16.17 -6.83
N TYR A 370 -2.00 -14.95 -7.29
CA TYR A 370 -2.75 -14.73 -8.54
C TYR A 370 -2.05 -15.20 -9.82
N PRO A 371 -0.80 -14.78 -10.15
CA PRO A 371 -0.11 -15.24 -11.37
C PRO A 371 0.09 -16.76 -11.37
N THR A 372 0.35 -17.34 -10.19
CA THR A 372 0.57 -18.78 -9.99
C THR A 372 -0.70 -19.59 -10.27
N ILE A 373 -1.85 -19.20 -9.71
CA ILE A 373 -3.11 -19.93 -9.86
C ILE A 373 -3.74 -19.73 -11.25
N LEU A 374 -3.59 -18.54 -11.86
CA LEU A 374 -4.12 -18.25 -13.19
C LEU A 374 -3.15 -18.58 -14.35
N ASP A 375 -2.02 -19.23 -14.08
CA ASP A 375 -0.95 -19.56 -15.04
C ASP A 375 -0.63 -18.39 -15.99
N THR A 376 -0.12 -17.29 -15.42
CA THR A 376 0.15 -16.06 -16.17
C THR A 376 1.33 -15.28 -15.58
N ALA A 377 2.04 -14.53 -16.42
CA ALA A 377 3.27 -13.85 -16.00
C ALA A 377 3.01 -12.74 -14.97
N ALA A 378 3.87 -12.65 -13.95
CA ALA A 378 3.87 -11.54 -13.00
C ALA A 378 4.68 -10.35 -13.54
N VAL A 379 4.14 -9.13 -13.44
CA VAL A 379 4.85 -7.88 -13.72
C VAL A 379 4.72 -6.94 -12.53
N ARG A 380 5.84 -6.63 -11.85
CA ARG A 380 5.81 -5.75 -10.68
C ARG A 380 5.70 -4.27 -11.06
N CYS A 381 4.92 -3.52 -10.29
CA CYS A 381 4.78 -2.08 -10.43
C CYS A 381 6.09 -1.35 -10.07
N ASP A 382 6.75 -0.75 -11.05
CA ASP A 382 8.03 -0.05 -10.88
C ASP A 382 7.91 1.19 -9.96
N VAL A 383 6.71 1.78 -9.87
CA VAL A 383 6.38 2.89 -8.97
C VAL A 383 6.31 2.43 -7.51
N HIS A 384 5.80 1.22 -7.26
CA HIS A 384 5.72 0.67 -5.92
C HIS A 384 7.05 0.05 -5.47
N LEU A 385 7.82 -0.55 -6.40
CA LEU A 385 9.22 -0.90 -6.18
C LEU A 385 10.06 0.32 -5.71
N LEU A 386 9.88 1.48 -6.35
CA LEU A 386 10.49 2.75 -5.92
C LEU A 386 9.95 3.26 -4.56
N SER A 387 8.70 2.93 -4.22
CA SER A 387 8.06 3.38 -2.97
C SER A 387 8.51 2.53 -1.78
N LEU A 388 8.56 1.21 -1.94
CA LEU A 388 9.10 0.23 -1.00
C LEU A 388 10.51 0.62 -0.54
N LEU A 389 11.45 0.76 -1.49
CA LEU A 389 12.84 1.17 -1.23
C LEU A 389 12.92 2.53 -0.51
N ARG A 390 11.96 3.43 -0.76
CA ARG A 390 11.93 4.80 -0.24
C ARG A 390 11.35 4.91 1.16
N TYR A 391 10.37 4.09 1.52
CA TYR A 391 9.67 4.20 2.80
C TYR A 391 10.12 3.17 3.83
N GLU A 392 10.59 2.00 3.39
CA GLU A 392 10.88 0.87 4.30
C GLU A 392 12.38 0.60 4.45
N TYR A 393 13.19 0.85 3.41
CA TYR A 393 14.62 0.48 3.40
C TYR A 393 15.61 1.64 3.58
N ALA A 394 15.76 2.49 2.55
CA ALA A 394 16.89 3.41 2.42
C ALA A 394 16.52 4.91 2.43
N GLY A 395 15.23 5.25 2.33
CA GLY A 395 14.78 6.64 2.40
C GLY A 395 14.85 7.38 1.06
N LYS A 396 14.14 8.52 0.97
CA LYS A 396 13.97 9.29 -0.27
C LYS A 396 15.28 9.68 -0.96
N ARG A 397 16.33 10.09 -0.22
CA ARG A 397 17.60 10.55 -0.82
C ARG A 397 18.35 9.43 -1.51
N ALA A 398 18.45 8.26 -0.87
CA ALA A 398 19.10 7.08 -1.44
C ALA A 398 18.39 6.61 -2.71
N VAL A 399 17.05 6.58 -2.70
CA VAL A 399 16.27 6.11 -3.86
C VAL A 399 16.37 7.03 -5.07
N GLU A 400 16.33 8.35 -4.92
CA GLU A 400 16.50 9.24 -6.09
C GLU A 400 17.93 9.16 -6.68
N VAL A 401 18.94 8.78 -5.89
CA VAL A 401 20.30 8.47 -6.39
C VAL A 401 20.35 7.10 -7.08
N ALA A 402 19.70 6.08 -6.54
CA ALA A 402 19.71 4.72 -7.11
C ALA A 402 18.87 4.59 -8.39
N LYS A 403 17.73 5.26 -8.47
CA LYS A 403 16.76 5.25 -9.59
C LYS A 403 17.36 5.31 -11.01
N PRO A 404 18.31 6.21 -11.36
CA PRO A 404 18.96 6.18 -12.69
C PRO A 404 19.81 4.93 -12.95
N TYR A 405 20.34 4.27 -11.91
CA TYR A 405 21.06 2.99 -12.04
C TYR A 405 20.10 1.79 -12.11
N LEU A 406 18.99 1.80 -11.36
CA LEU A 406 18.04 0.68 -11.33
C LEU A 406 17.23 0.59 -12.63
N PHE A 407 16.64 1.70 -13.06
CA PHE A 407 15.74 1.74 -14.22
C PHE A 407 16.48 2.21 -15.49
N GLY A 408 17.27 3.28 -15.38
CA GLY A 408 18.00 3.90 -16.47
C GLY A 408 17.90 5.43 -16.49
N LYS A 409 18.64 6.08 -17.38
CA LYS A 409 18.64 7.55 -17.58
C LYS A 409 18.66 7.93 -19.06
N MET A 410 18.10 9.10 -19.38
CA MET A 410 18.32 9.76 -20.67
C MET A 410 19.76 10.31 -20.70
N VAL A 411 20.49 10.09 -21.79
CA VAL A 411 21.83 10.64 -22.05
C VAL A 411 21.91 11.04 -23.51
N ASN A 412 22.20 12.31 -23.80
CA ASN A 412 22.37 12.83 -25.18
C ASN A 412 21.22 12.44 -26.13
N GLY A 413 19.97 12.59 -25.66
CA GLY A 413 18.74 12.23 -26.40
C GLY A 413 18.46 10.72 -26.50
N LYS A 414 19.42 9.85 -26.17
CA LYS A 414 19.30 8.39 -26.17
C LYS A 414 18.90 7.89 -24.79
N TRP A 415 18.13 6.81 -24.72
CA TRP A 415 17.76 6.21 -23.43
C TRP A 415 18.71 5.07 -23.06
N LYS A 416 19.49 5.23 -21.98
CA LYS A 416 20.37 4.19 -21.44
C LYS A 416 19.67 3.39 -20.34
N THR A 417 19.73 2.07 -20.46
CA THR A 417 19.08 1.11 -19.56
C THR A 417 19.84 0.92 -18.24
N GLY A 418 19.09 0.74 -17.14
CA GLY A 418 19.63 0.42 -15.81
C GLY A 418 19.72 -1.09 -15.56
N LEU A 419 19.85 -1.47 -14.29
CA LEU A 419 19.89 -2.85 -13.80
C LEU A 419 18.74 -3.73 -14.31
N LEU A 420 17.52 -3.19 -14.32
CA LEU A 420 16.33 -3.94 -14.75
C LEU A 420 16.21 -4.04 -16.28
N GLY A 421 17.02 -3.29 -17.04
CA GLY A 421 17.04 -3.35 -18.51
C GLY A 421 17.90 -4.48 -19.08
N VAL A 422 17.74 -5.69 -18.55
CA VAL A 422 18.55 -6.89 -18.84
C VAL A 422 17.71 -8.05 -19.36
N PHE A 423 18.39 -9.01 -20.01
CA PHE A 423 17.78 -10.18 -20.65
C PHE A 423 18.23 -11.52 -20.04
N ASP A 424 19.17 -11.46 -19.09
CA ASP A 424 19.86 -12.59 -18.50
C ASP A 424 20.47 -12.18 -17.13
N GLU A 425 20.73 -13.15 -16.26
CA GLU A 425 21.30 -12.91 -14.93
C GLU A 425 22.77 -12.47 -14.96
N LEU A 426 23.57 -12.97 -15.91
CA LEU A 426 25.00 -12.64 -15.98
C LEU A 426 25.19 -11.13 -16.24
N THR A 427 24.35 -10.53 -17.07
CA THR A 427 24.30 -9.08 -17.30
C THR A 427 23.73 -8.33 -16.09
N PHE A 428 22.77 -8.88 -15.35
CA PHE A 428 22.27 -8.29 -14.10
C PHE A 428 23.40 -8.16 -13.06
N GLN A 429 24.07 -9.27 -12.73
CA GLN A 429 25.18 -9.30 -11.78
C GLN A 429 26.34 -8.39 -12.23
N ARG A 430 26.69 -8.42 -13.52
CA ARG A 430 27.74 -7.56 -14.10
C ARG A 430 27.40 -6.08 -13.97
N ARG A 431 26.15 -5.68 -14.21
CA ARG A 431 25.71 -4.28 -14.05
C ARG A 431 25.73 -3.86 -12.59
N LEU A 432 25.25 -4.69 -11.67
CA LEU A 432 25.20 -4.37 -10.23
C LEU A 432 26.60 -4.04 -9.69
N LYS A 433 27.60 -4.88 -9.99
CA LYS A 433 29.02 -4.66 -9.63
C LYS A 433 29.61 -3.34 -10.15
N CYS A 434 29.10 -2.80 -11.26
CA CYS A 434 29.56 -1.52 -11.80
C CYS A 434 29.03 -0.28 -11.05
N PHE A 435 27.99 -0.40 -10.21
CA PHE A 435 27.41 0.74 -9.50
C PHE A 435 27.03 0.50 -8.03
N GLU A 436 27.24 -0.69 -7.46
CA GLU A 436 26.99 -0.99 -6.04
C GLU A 436 27.64 0.05 -5.09
N SER A 437 28.87 0.48 -5.40
CA SER A 437 29.61 1.53 -4.69
C SER A 437 29.08 2.96 -4.91
N ARG A 438 28.09 3.13 -5.80
CA ARG A 438 27.46 4.42 -6.16
C ARG A 438 26.02 4.56 -5.65
N ILE A 439 25.48 3.52 -5.01
CA ILE A 439 24.14 3.49 -4.41
C ILE A 439 24.21 3.14 -2.92
N ASP A 440 23.10 3.28 -2.20
CA ASP A 440 23.06 3.00 -0.76
C ASP A 440 23.20 1.48 -0.50
N PRO A 441 24.08 1.03 0.42
CA PRO A 441 24.28 -0.39 0.70
C PRO A 441 23.01 -1.16 1.07
N LYS A 442 22.01 -0.51 1.67
CA LYS A 442 20.71 -1.15 1.95
C LYS A 442 19.91 -1.47 0.69
N ILE A 443 20.11 -0.69 -0.39
CA ILE A 443 19.49 -0.95 -1.68
C ILE A 443 20.23 -2.11 -2.37
N VAL A 444 21.56 -2.20 -2.25
CA VAL A 444 22.34 -3.36 -2.74
C VAL A 444 21.91 -4.65 -2.04
N ASP A 445 21.89 -4.65 -0.71
CA ASP A 445 21.47 -5.78 0.13
C ASP A 445 20.04 -6.24 -0.21
N TRP A 446 19.12 -5.29 -0.41
CA TRP A 446 17.76 -5.62 -0.83
C TRP A 446 17.71 -6.23 -2.24
N ILE A 447 18.47 -5.68 -3.20
CA ILE A 447 18.52 -6.15 -4.59
C ILE A 447 19.01 -7.59 -4.67
N GLU A 448 20.10 -7.93 -3.97
CA GLU A 448 20.62 -9.31 -3.97
C GLU A 448 19.62 -10.30 -3.36
N LYS A 449 19.01 -9.94 -2.22
CA LYS A 449 17.96 -10.74 -1.56
C LYS A 449 16.71 -10.94 -2.42
N ASN A 450 16.44 -10.03 -3.37
CA ASN A 450 15.24 -10.03 -4.21
C ASN A 450 15.55 -10.35 -5.69
N LYS A 451 16.77 -10.79 -6.00
CA LYS A 451 17.29 -10.96 -7.36
C LYS A 451 16.38 -11.83 -8.26
N ALA A 452 15.90 -12.96 -7.76
CA ALA A 452 15.00 -13.86 -8.49
C ALA A 452 13.71 -13.14 -8.93
N MET A 453 12.94 -12.63 -7.96
CA MET A 453 11.71 -11.86 -8.22
C MET A 453 11.94 -10.66 -9.15
N LEU A 454 13.07 -9.95 -9.03
CA LEU A 454 13.43 -8.85 -9.93
C LEU A 454 13.68 -9.33 -11.37
N LEU A 455 14.34 -10.47 -11.58
CA LEU A 455 14.54 -11.07 -12.90
C LEU A 455 13.22 -11.58 -13.47
N GLU A 456 12.43 -12.29 -12.66
CA GLU A 456 11.17 -12.94 -13.04
C GLU A 456 10.01 -11.97 -13.30
N SER A 457 10.00 -10.78 -12.69
CA SER A 457 8.83 -9.87 -12.76
C SER A 457 9.13 -8.39 -12.99
N ALA A 458 10.38 -7.94 -12.88
CA ALA A 458 10.75 -6.52 -13.05
C ALA A 458 11.75 -6.27 -14.21
N SER A 459 12.39 -7.31 -14.75
CA SER A 459 13.37 -7.20 -15.83
C SER A 459 12.74 -6.89 -17.20
N ALA A 460 13.58 -6.47 -18.15
CA ALA A 460 13.14 -6.24 -19.53
C ALA A 460 12.73 -7.55 -20.23
N ILE A 461 13.35 -8.70 -19.94
CA ILE A 461 12.93 -9.98 -20.53
C ILE A 461 11.61 -10.50 -19.95
N SER A 462 11.35 -10.38 -18.65
CA SER A 462 10.06 -10.81 -18.09
C SER A 462 8.92 -9.91 -18.54
N LYS A 463 9.13 -8.58 -18.55
CA LYS A 463 8.20 -7.63 -19.16
C LYS A 463 7.98 -7.95 -20.64
N LEU A 464 9.03 -8.24 -21.41
CA LEU A 464 8.90 -8.60 -22.82
C LEU A 464 8.10 -9.90 -23.02
N ARG A 465 8.36 -10.96 -22.25
CA ARG A 465 7.54 -12.19 -22.25
C ARG A 465 6.07 -11.88 -21.97
N ALA A 466 5.80 -11.01 -21.00
CA ALA A 466 4.47 -10.51 -20.63
C ALA A 466 3.80 -9.57 -21.67
N GLY A 467 4.37 -9.42 -22.88
CA GLY A 467 3.84 -8.55 -23.93
C GLY A 467 4.09 -7.06 -23.69
N HIS A 468 5.11 -6.72 -22.89
CA HIS A 468 5.33 -5.37 -22.35
C HIS A 468 6.74 -4.84 -22.67
N LEU A 469 6.81 -3.84 -23.57
CA LEU A 469 8.03 -3.12 -23.95
C LEU A 469 8.18 -1.76 -23.25
N LEU A 470 7.29 -1.43 -22.31
CA LEU A 470 7.47 -0.28 -21.44
C LEU A 470 8.53 -0.56 -20.38
N GLN A 471 9.48 0.36 -20.27
CA GLN A 471 10.49 0.35 -19.22
C GLN A 471 9.88 0.52 -17.81
N PHE A 472 8.78 1.30 -17.72
CA PHE A 472 8.09 1.63 -16.48
C PHE A 472 6.64 1.12 -16.50
N SER A 473 6.35 0.18 -15.62
CA SER A 473 5.06 -0.45 -15.33
C SER A 473 4.40 0.30 -14.16
N THR A 474 3.12 0.61 -14.27
CA THR A 474 2.44 1.52 -13.34
C THR A 474 1.03 1.04 -13.03
N ASN A 475 0.66 0.91 -11.75
CA ASN A 475 -0.67 0.45 -11.33
C ASN A 475 -1.73 1.58 -11.31
N ASN A 476 -1.52 2.66 -12.08
CA ASN A 476 -2.34 3.87 -12.06
C ASN A 476 -3.83 3.61 -12.32
N ALA A 477 -4.19 2.53 -13.02
CA ALA A 477 -5.57 2.12 -13.21
C ALA A 477 -6.24 1.85 -11.85
N ASN A 478 -5.60 1.03 -11.03
CA ASN A 478 -6.08 0.67 -9.70
C ASN A 478 -5.94 1.83 -8.71
N GLU A 479 -4.89 2.66 -8.77
CA GLU A 479 -4.81 3.87 -7.93
C GLU A 479 -6.06 4.75 -8.09
N ASN A 480 -6.49 5.00 -9.34
CA ASN A 480 -7.67 5.80 -9.65
C ASN A 480 -8.98 5.10 -9.23
N PHE A 481 -9.11 3.79 -9.49
CA PHE A 481 -10.28 3.01 -9.11
C PHE A 481 -10.44 2.90 -7.59
N ASN A 482 -9.34 2.68 -6.88
CA ASN A 482 -9.28 2.68 -5.43
C ASN A 482 -9.61 4.05 -4.85
N ALA A 483 -9.31 5.15 -5.55
CA ALA A 483 -9.78 6.49 -5.18
C ALA A 483 -11.30 6.64 -5.37
N ILE A 484 -11.88 6.11 -6.45
CA ILE A 484 -13.35 6.10 -6.68
C ILE A 484 -14.07 5.32 -5.56
N ILE A 485 -13.61 4.11 -5.22
CA ILE A 485 -14.19 3.34 -4.10
C ILE A 485 -14.12 4.15 -2.79
N LYS A 486 -13.01 4.83 -2.53
CA LYS A 486 -12.80 5.63 -1.31
C LYS A 486 -13.67 6.90 -1.26
N THR A 487 -14.10 7.48 -2.39
CA THR A 487 -15.06 8.60 -2.41
C THR A 487 -16.50 8.13 -2.32
N THR A 488 -16.88 7.04 -3.01
CA THR A 488 -18.22 6.44 -2.92
C THR A 488 -18.49 5.88 -1.52
N VAL A 489 -17.51 5.19 -0.92
CA VAL A 489 -17.60 4.62 0.43
C VAL A 489 -17.03 5.59 1.48
N SER A 490 -17.61 6.79 1.54
CA SER A 490 -17.21 7.88 2.42
C SER A 490 -17.45 7.65 3.94
N LYS A 491 -18.12 6.56 4.30
CA LYS A 491 -18.46 6.18 5.70
C LYS A 491 -18.34 4.66 5.87
N ARG A 492 -18.22 4.21 7.12
CA ARG A 492 -18.14 2.78 7.47
C ARG A 492 -19.53 2.13 7.44
N PHE A 493 -19.68 1.06 6.67
CA PHE A 493 -20.90 0.26 6.52
C PHE A 493 -20.64 -1.21 6.89
N PRO A 494 -21.66 -1.97 7.34
CA PRO A 494 -21.55 -3.42 7.49
C PRO A 494 -21.41 -4.10 6.12
N VAL A 495 -20.91 -5.33 6.09
CA VAL A 495 -20.66 -6.11 4.86
C VAL A 495 -21.88 -6.20 3.93
N PRO A 496 -23.13 -6.47 4.37
CA PRO A 496 -24.28 -6.45 3.47
C PRO A 496 -24.48 -5.12 2.74
N GLU A 497 -24.26 -3.99 3.40
CA GLU A 497 -24.38 -2.65 2.81
C GLU A 497 -23.14 -2.25 2.01
N LEU A 498 -21.97 -2.84 2.27
CA LEU A 498 -20.79 -2.73 1.39
C LEU A 498 -20.99 -3.52 0.10
N ILE A 499 -21.46 -4.77 0.19
CA ILE A 499 -21.87 -5.59 -0.97
C ILE A 499 -22.94 -4.82 -1.75
N ARG A 500 -24.03 -4.40 -1.10
CA ARG A 500 -25.09 -3.63 -1.76
C ARG A 500 -24.58 -2.33 -2.37
N ARG A 501 -23.61 -1.61 -1.77
CA ARG A 501 -23.04 -0.39 -2.37
C ARG A 501 -22.11 -0.66 -3.54
N LEU A 502 -21.29 -1.71 -3.48
CA LEU A 502 -20.40 -2.11 -4.57
C LEU A 502 -21.18 -2.77 -5.72
N LEU A 503 -22.34 -3.37 -5.42
CA LEU A 503 -23.32 -3.84 -6.41
C LEU A 503 -24.29 -2.75 -6.90
N PHE A 504 -24.61 -1.72 -6.12
CA PHE A 504 -25.27 -0.52 -6.68
C PHE A 504 -24.29 0.26 -7.56
N SER A 505 -23.01 0.29 -7.19
CA SER A 505 -21.98 0.79 -8.09
C SER A 505 -21.68 -0.16 -9.25
N LYS A 506 -22.13 -1.43 -9.26
CA LYS A 506 -22.19 -2.24 -10.49
C LYS A 506 -22.99 -1.50 -11.56
N HIS A 507 -24.05 -0.76 -11.20
CA HIS A 507 -24.77 0.08 -12.15
C HIS A 507 -24.03 1.38 -12.51
N SER A 508 -23.31 2.03 -11.59
CA SER A 508 -22.43 3.17 -11.96
C SER A 508 -21.15 2.76 -12.70
N TRP A 509 -20.78 1.47 -12.66
CA TRP A 509 -19.63 0.88 -13.35
C TRP A 509 -20.05 0.15 -14.63
N SER A 510 -21.31 -0.26 -14.75
CA SER A 510 -21.95 -0.71 -15.99
C SER A 510 -22.59 0.44 -16.77
N LEU A 511 -22.79 1.62 -16.18
CA LEU A 511 -23.08 2.89 -16.90
C LEU A 511 -21.92 3.33 -17.81
N PHE A 512 -20.79 2.62 -17.75
CA PHE A 512 -19.86 2.58 -18.88
C PHE A 512 -20.52 2.09 -20.18
N SER A 513 -21.64 1.35 -20.20
CA SER A 513 -22.33 0.89 -21.42
C SER A 513 -22.70 2.08 -22.30
N LEU A 514 -23.66 2.90 -21.89
CA LEU A 514 -24.02 4.15 -22.58
C LEU A 514 -22.83 5.10 -22.76
N HIS A 515 -21.90 5.16 -21.79
CA HIS A 515 -20.71 6.01 -21.90
C HIS A 515 -19.63 5.48 -22.87
N THR A 516 -19.70 4.21 -23.30
CA THR A 516 -18.79 3.59 -24.30
C THR A 516 -19.49 3.27 -25.63
N CYS A 517 -20.82 3.21 -25.65
CA CYS A 517 -21.61 3.14 -26.88
C CYS A 517 -21.78 4.52 -27.53
N PHE A 518 -21.97 5.60 -26.74
CA PHE A 518 -22.30 6.93 -27.28
C PHE A 518 -21.45 8.09 -26.74
N GLU A 519 -20.50 7.87 -25.83
CA GLU A 519 -19.56 8.90 -25.32
C GLU A 519 -20.20 10.23 -24.83
N SER A 520 -21.42 10.16 -24.27
CA SER A 520 -22.23 11.34 -23.91
C SER A 520 -21.50 12.40 -23.04
N PRO A 521 -21.69 13.71 -23.29
CA PRO A 521 -21.06 14.78 -22.51
C PRO A 521 -21.39 14.72 -21.02
N LEU A 522 -20.36 14.84 -20.18
CA LEU A 522 -20.47 14.70 -18.72
C LEU A 522 -21.57 15.59 -18.10
N ARG A 523 -21.74 16.83 -18.57
CA ARG A 523 -22.78 17.77 -18.07
C ARG A 523 -24.23 17.37 -18.36
N LEU A 524 -24.44 16.51 -19.36
CA LEU A 524 -25.75 15.91 -19.65
C LEU A 524 -25.92 14.64 -18.83
N ALA A 525 -24.89 13.76 -18.80
CA ALA A 525 -24.90 12.56 -17.98
C ALA A 525 -25.05 12.83 -16.47
N GLU A 526 -24.52 13.94 -15.96
CA GLU A 526 -24.71 14.44 -14.58
C GLU A 526 -26.18 14.72 -14.20
N ARG A 527 -27.09 14.78 -15.18
CA ARG A 527 -28.52 15.05 -14.99
C ARG A 527 -29.43 13.84 -15.21
N PHE A 528 -28.88 12.72 -15.67
CA PHE A 528 -29.69 11.55 -16.02
C PHE A 528 -30.33 10.89 -14.78
N ASP A 529 -31.63 10.63 -14.85
CA ASP A 529 -32.29 9.62 -14.03
C ASP A 529 -31.81 8.24 -14.50
N LEU A 530 -30.80 7.75 -13.78
CA LEU A 530 -30.11 6.49 -14.06
C LEU A 530 -31.03 5.26 -13.89
N GLN A 531 -32.11 5.36 -13.11
CA GLN A 531 -33.08 4.27 -12.97
C GLN A 531 -34.05 4.23 -14.16
N LYS A 532 -34.46 5.39 -14.66
CA LYS A 532 -35.30 5.51 -15.85
C LYS A 532 -34.53 5.13 -17.12
N LEU A 533 -33.31 5.63 -17.28
CA LEU A 533 -32.43 5.33 -18.41
C LEU A 533 -32.15 3.81 -18.55
N TYR A 534 -31.94 3.10 -17.44
CA TYR A 534 -31.73 1.64 -17.46
C TYR A 534 -32.97 0.86 -17.91
N LYS A 535 -34.18 1.32 -17.55
CA LYS A 535 -35.42 0.72 -18.07
C LYS A 535 -35.52 0.91 -19.58
N GLU A 536 -35.25 2.11 -20.09
CA GLU A 536 -35.22 2.36 -21.52
C GLU A 536 -34.15 1.54 -22.26
N GLU A 537 -32.94 1.39 -21.71
CA GLU A 537 -31.88 0.51 -22.26
C GLU A 537 -32.37 -0.95 -22.35
N SER A 538 -33.11 -1.44 -21.35
CA SER A 538 -33.72 -2.79 -21.38
C SER A 538 -34.85 -2.94 -22.39
N HIS A 539 -35.63 -1.88 -22.62
CA HIS A 539 -36.73 -1.88 -23.62
C HIS A 539 -36.23 -1.91 -25.07
N CYS A 540 -34.96 -1.52 -25.35
CA CYS A 540 -34.37 -1.59 -26.69
C CYS A 540 -34.40 -3.01 -27.31
N ALA A 541 -34.45 -4.07 -26.50
CA ALA A 541 -34.60 -5.45 -26.98
C ALA A 541 -35.95 -5.74 -27.65
N ASN A 542 -36.97 -4.93 -27.36
CA ASN A 542 -38.32 -5.04 -27.91
C ASN A 542 -38.52 -4.16 -29.16
N ILE A 543 -37.48 -3.45 -29.60
CA ILE A 543 -37.54 -2.56 -30.76
C ILE A 543 -37.00 -3.29 -31.99
N GLN A 544 -37.79 -3.34 -33.05
CA GLN A 544 -37.40 -3.89 -34.34
C GLN A 544 -37.25 -2.76 -35.37
N PHE A 545 -36.15 -2.76 -36.12
CA PHE A 545 -36.00 -1.88 -37.28
C PHE A 545 -36.93 -2.38 -38.41
N GLN A 546 -37.61 -1.48 -39.11
CA GLN A 546 -38.40 -1.81 -40.29
C GLN A 546 -37.68 -1.32 -41.55
N TYR A 547 -37.46 -0.01 -41.66
CA TYR A 547 -36.73 0.63 -42.75
C TYR A 547 -36.32 2.06 -42.37
N GLU A 548 -35.54 2.71 -43.23
CA GLU A 548 -35.14 4.11 -43.13
C GLU A 548 -35.58 4.84 -44.40
N LEU A 549 -36.12 6.05 -44.27
CA LEU A 549 -36.57 6.89 -45.38
C LEU A 549 -36.42 8.36 -44.97
N ASP A 550 -35.87 9.20 -45.85
CA ASP A 550 -35.66 10.64 -45.65
C ASP A 550 -35.17 10.97 -44.22
N ASP A 551 -33.98 10.46 -43.86
CA ASP A 551 -33.34 10.53 -42.53
C ASP A 551 -34.25 10.17 -41.33
N THR A 552 -35.25 9.33 -41.55
CA THR A 552 -36.24 8.93 -40.55
C THR A 552 -36.25 7.42 -40.39
N TYR A 553 -36.01 6.96 -39.17
CA TYR A 553 -36.00 5.55 -38.78
C TYR A 553 -37.42 5.11 -38.46
N HIS A 554 -37.93 4.15 -39.23
CA HIS A 554 -39.22 3.51 -39.00
C HIS A 554 -38.99 2.26 -38.15
N LEU A 555 -39.52 2.29 -36.92
CA LEU A 555 -39.32 1.27 -35.91
C LEU A 555 -40.65 0.63 -35.50
N LEU A 556 -40.60 -0.63 -35.08
CA LEU A 556 -41.71 -1.37 -34.49
C LEU A 556 -41.37 -1.69 -33.03
N ASP A 557 -42.11 -1.09 -32.11
CA ASP A 557 -42.02 -1.34 -30.65
C ASP A 557 -43.02 -2.45 -30.29
N THR A 558 -42.51 -3.65 -30.00
CA THR A 558 -43.35 -4.83 -29.73
C THR A 558 -44.03 -4.81 -28.35
N THR A 559 -43.73 -3.82 -27.50
CA THR A 559 -44.44 -3.61 -26.22
C THR A 559 -45.76 -2.86 -26.39
N ARG A 560 -46.01 -2.28 -27.57
CA ARG A 560 -47.14 -1.39 -27.84
C ARG A 560 -48.16 -2.02 -28.77
N ASN A 561 -49.41 -1.55 -28.66
CA ASN A 561 -50.55 -2.07 -29.41
C ASN A 561 -51.09 -1.06 -30.43
N GLY A 562 -51.96 -1.51 -31.33
CA GLY A 562 -52.67 -0.64 -32.28
C GLY A 562 -51.74 0.03 -33.30
N ARG A 563 -51.87 1.36 -33.45
CA ARG A 563 -51.00 2.18 -34.32
C ARG A 563 -49.73 2.62 -33.60
N ASP A 564 -49.76 2.79 -32.28
CA ASP A 564 -48.67 3.35 -31.47
C ASP A 564 -47.43 2.45 -31.36
N LYS A 565 -47.51 1.23 -31.90
CA LYS A 565 -46.37 0.34 -32.10
C LYS A 565 -45.42 0.79 -33.21
N PHE A 566 -45.89 1.58 -34.17
CA PHE A 566 -45.04 2.17 -35.19
C PHE A 566 -44.48 3.48 -34.65
N ILE A 567 -43.16 3.54 -34.52
CA ILE A 567 -42.42 4.66 -33.93
C ILE A 567 -41.53 5.28 -35.01
N HIS A 568 -41.55 6.61 -35.08
CA HIS A 568 -40.70 7.38 -35.98
C HIS A 568 -39.63 8.13 -35.18
N VAL A 569 -38.37 7.99 -35.60
CA VAL A 569 -37.23 8.73 -35.02
C VAL A 569 -36.49 9.43 -36.15
N ALA A 570 -36.52 10.76 -36.16
CA ALA A 570 -35.85 11.56 -37.18
C ALA A 570 -34.41 11.87 -36.76
N HIS A 571 -33.45 11.68 -37.66
CA HIS A 571 -32.05 12.10 -37.54
C HIS A 571 -31.78 13.29 -38.49
N LYS A 572 -32.14 14.51 -38.09
CA LYS A 572 -32.06 15.70 -38.96
C LYS A 572 -31.34 16.86 -38.28
N ASN A 573 -30.53 17.59 -39.05
CA ASN A 573 -29.75 18.75 -38.58
C ASN A 573 -28.92 18.48 -37.30
N HIS A 574 -28.27 17.32 -37.26
CA HIS A 574 -27.51 16.82 -36.10
C HIS A 574 -28.35 16.64 -34.82
N ASN A 575 -29.65 16.36 -34.96
CA ASN A 575 -30.55 16.01 -33.86
C ASN A 575 -31.16 14.63 -34.10
N VAL A 576 -31.29 13.82 -33.05
CA VAL A 576 -32.01 12.54 -33.06
C VAL A 576 -33.23 12.69 -32.14
N GLU A 577 -34.43 12.61 -32.71
CA GLU A 577 -35.68 12.96 -32.02
C GLU A 577 -36.79 11.94 -32.31
N CYS A 578 -37.29 11.28 -31.26
CA CYS A 578 -38.40 10.32 -31.34
C CYS A 578 -39.74 11.05 -31.24
N TRP A 579 -40.58 10.97 -32.26
CA TRP A 579 -41.85 11.70 -32.32
C TRP A 579 -42.86 11.24 -31.25
N ASN A 580 -42.80 9.97 -30.84
CA ASN A 580 -43.69 9.39 -29.84
C ASN A 580 -43.24 9.64 -28.38
N CYS A 581 -41.98 10.02 -28.15
CA CYS A 581 -41.40 10.22 -26.82
C CYS A 581 -40.95 11.67 -26.54
N GLY A 582 -40.79 12.49 -27.58
CA GLY A 582 -40.36 13.89 -27.48
C GLY A 582 -38.93 14.06 -26.95
N SER A 583 -38.63 15.27 -26.49
CA SER A 583 -37.34 15.59 -25.85
C SER A 583 -37.26 15.01 -24.44
N THR A 584 -36.63 13.84 -24.30
CA THR A 584 -36.37 13.21 -22.99
C THR A 584 -35.15 13.80 -22.26
N LEU A 585 -34.30 14.55 -22.97
CA LEU A 585 -33.17 15.27 -22.40
C LEU A 585 -33.63 16.54 -21.64
N PRO A 586 -32.97 16.92 -20.54
CA PRO A 586 -31.69 16.40 -20.03
C PRO A 586 -31.84 15.20 -19.08
N ASP A 587 -33.04 14.66 -18.89
CA ASP A 587 -33.33 13.71 -17.81
C ASP A 587 -33.02 12.25 -18.17
N PHE A 588 -33.17 11.86 -19.44
CA PHE A 588 -32.84 10.51 -19.94
C PHE A 588 -32.83 10.46 -21.48
N LEU A 589 -32.51 9.29 -22.05
CA LEU A 589 -32.78 8.94 -23.45
C LEU A 589 -33.85 7.85 -23.48
N CYS A 590 -34.86 7.95 -24.36
CA CYS A 590 -35.79 6.85 -24.59
C CYS A 590 -35.16 5.71 -25.41
N CYS A 591 -35.74 4.52 -25.27
CA CYS A 591 -35.34 3.29 -25.95
C CYS A 591 -35.22 3.45 -27.48
N HIS A 592 -36.10 4.23 -28.11
CA HIS A 592 -36.08 4.46 -29.56
C HIS A 592 -34.89 5.34 -29.99
N VAL A 593 -34.55 6.37 -29.21
CA VAL A 593 -33.36 7.20 -29.47
C VAL A 593 -32.08 6.41 -29.23
N ILE A 594 -32.01 5.61 -28.15
CA ILE A 594 -30.90 4.68 -27.89
C ILE A 594 -30.72 3.70 -29.07
N PHE A 595 -31.82 3.13 -29.58
CA PHE A 595 -31.81 2.16 -30.67
C PHE A 595 -31.34 2.75 -32.02
N VAL A 596 -31.61 4.04 -32.29
CA VAL A 596 -31.09 4.75 -33.47
C VAL A 596 -29.64 5.16 -33.27
N LEU A 597 -29.26 5.70 -32.10
CA LEU A 597 -27.86 6.03 -31.78
C LEU A 597 -26.96 4.78 -31.92
N CYS A 598 -27.46 3.58 -31.62
CA CYS A 598 -26.77 2.30 -31.86
C CYS A 598 -26.43 1.99 -33.34
N ARG A 599 -26.96 2.76 -34.30
CA ARG A 599 -26.82 2.53 -35.75
C ARG A 599 -26.11 3.66 -36.50
N LEU A 600 -26.06 4.85 -35.89
CA LEU A 600 -25.33 6.00 -36.43
C LEU A 600 -23.81 5.79 -36.34
N THR A 601 -23.05 6.48 -37.19
CA THR A 601 -21.58 6.53 -37.07
C THR A 601 -21.16 7.39 -35.88
N GLN A 602 -19.92 7.18 -35.39
CA GLN A 602 -19.35 7.99 -34.31
C GLN A 602 -19.38 9.50 -34.62
N TYR A 603 -19.21 9.89 -35.89
CA TYR A 603 -19.27 11.30 -36.29
C TYR A 603 -20.65 11.93 -36.06
N GLU A 604 -21.71 11.19 -36.37
CA GLU A 604 -23.09 11.64 -36.17
C GLU A 604 -23.47 11.67 -34.69
N ILE A 605 -23.00 10.70 -33.91
CA ILE A 605 -23.12 10.66 -32.45
C ILE A 605 -22.40 11.86 -31.81
N ASP A 606 -21.15 12.13 -32.21
CA ASP A 606 -20.37 13.29 -31.75
C ASP A 606 -21.06 14.63 -32.11
N SER A 607 -21.67 14.70 -33.30
CA SER A 607 -22.41 15.88 -33.76
C SER A 607 -23.73 16.07 -32.99
N TYR A 608 -24.48 14.99 -32.74
CA TYR A 608 -25.67 14.99 -31.87
C TYR A 608 -25.36 15.57 -30.49
N TRP A 609 -24.29 15.08 -29.84
CA TRP A 609 -23.88 15.59 -28.54
C TRP A 609 -23.33 17.01 -28.55
N SER A 610 -22.78 17.46 -29.68
CA SER A 610 -22.37 18.85 -29.88
C SER A 610 -23.59 19.78 -30.00
N TYR A 611 -24.62 19.36 -30.72
CA TYR A 611 -25.88 20.07 -30.87
C TYR A 611 -26.67 20.15 -29.54
N GLN A 612 -26.79 19.05 -28.79
CA GLN A 612 -27.47 19.05 -27.49
C GLN A 612 -26.79 19.96 -26.46
N GLN A 613 -25.45 20.06 -26.46
CA GLN A 613 -24.74 21.01 -25.59
C GLN A 613 -25.14 22.46 -25.87
N GLN A 614 -25.26 22.86 -27.15
CA GLN A 614 -25.60 24.23 -27.53
C GLN A 614 -26.98 24.65 -27.00
N LYS A 615 -27.99 23.75 -27.06
CA LYS A 615 -29.33 23.99 -26.51
C LYS A 615 -29.36 24.28 -25.01
N THR A 616 -28.38 23.83 -24.22
CA THR A 616 -28.36 23.99 -22.75
C THR A 616 -27.83 25.35 -22.24
N THR A 617 -27.54 26.31 -23.11
CA THR A 617 -26.78 27.53 -22.80
C THR A 617 -27.58 28.66 -22.10
N ARG A 618 -28.04 28.45 -20.85
CA ARG A 618 -28.40 29.56 -19.95
C ARG A 618 -27.20 29.98 -19.07
N LYS A 619 -26.88 31.28 -19.16
CA LYS A 619 -25.82 32.09 -18.50
C LYS A 619 -24.90 31.40 -17.49
N GLN A 620 -23.59 31.54 -17.72
CA GLN A 620 -22.55 31.33 -16.70
C GLN A 620 -22.80 32.19 -15.46
N ILE A 621 -22.77 31.55 -14.28
CA ILE A 621 -22.16 32.14 -13.09
C ILE A 621 -20.86 31.36 -12.87
N ASN A 622 -19.72 31.99 -13.13
CA ASN A 622 -18.40 31.35 -13.02
C ASN A 622 -17.98 31.22 -11.55
N ALA A 623 -18.56 30.25 -10.85
CA ALA A 623 -18.30 29.95 -9.43
C ALA A 623 -17.26 28.84 -9.21
N PHE A 624 -16.50 28.44 -10.24
CA PHE A 624 -15.33 27.56 -10.09
C PHE A 624 -14.12 28.05 -10.89
N PRO A 625 -12.90 28.08 -10.29
CA PRO A 625 -11.70 28.52 -10.98
C PRO A 625 -11.19 27.47 -11.97
N ALA A 626 -10.42 27.91 -12.97
CA ALA A 626 -9.87 27.08 -14.06
C ALA A 626 -8.73 26.11 -13.65
N ARG A 627 -8.85 25.43 -12.50
CA ARG A 627 -7.86 24.49 -11.94
C ARG A 627 -8.49 23.34 -11.12
N SER A 628 -9.37 22.56 -11.72
CA SER A 628 -9.68 21.22 -11.18
C SER A 628 -8.42 20.33 -11.19
N GLY A 629 -8.28 19.42 -10.22
CA GLY A 629 -7.10 18.55 -10.10
C GLY A 629 -5.88 19.12 -9.34
N SER A 630 -6.06 20.18 -8.54
CA SER A 630 -4.99 20.69 -7.66
C SER A 630 -4.82 19.78 -6.43
N LYS A 631 -3.72 19.02 -6.36
CA LYS A 631 -3.35 18.24 -5.16
C LYS A 631 -3.01 19.21 -4.01
N ILE A 632 -3.77 19.16 -2.92
CA ILE A 632 -3.30 19.69 -1.62
C ILE A 632 -2.27 18.71 -1.09
N SER A 633 -1.01 18.94 -1.47
CA SER A 633 0.13 18.50 -0.67
C SER A 633 0.51 19.59 0.31
N ASP A 634 1.08 19.21 1.45
CA ASP A 634 2.12 20.04 2.05
C ASP A 634 3.25 20.15 1.01
N ARG A 635 3.34 21.33 0.40
CA ARG A 635 4.15 21.60 -0.81
C ARG A 635 5.65 21.43 -0.50
N ILE A 636 6.53 21.12 -1.47
CA ILE A 636 6.77 21.83 -2.74
C ILE A 636 7.07 20.85 -3.89
N GLY A 637 6.63 21.20 -5.11
CA GLY A 637 7.01 20.52 -6.36
C GLY A 637 5.82 20.25 -7.29
N SER A 638 5.47 21.20 -8.15
CA SER A 638 4.38 21.08 -9.13
C SER A 638 4.89 20.85 -10.55
N LYS A 639 4.47 19.75 -11.19
CA LYS A 639 4.48 19.58 -12.66
C LYS A 639 3.22 18.83 -13.10
N ASN A 640 2.72 19.19 -14.28
CA ASN A 640 1.47 18.68 -14.84
C ASN A 640 1.67 17.25 -15.39
N SER A 641 0.67 16.37 -15.21
CA SER A 641 0.69 14.98 -15.67
C SER A 641 0.40 14.79 -17.17
N ALA A 642 0.16 15.88 -17.91
CA ALA A 642 -0.25 15.88 -19.31
C ALA A 642 0.85 15.48 -20.32
N GLN A 643 2.12 15.37 -19.90
CA GLN A 643 3.24 14.91 -20.75
C GLN A 643 3.89 13.63 -20.20
N ASN A 644 3.11 12.56 -20.10
CA ASN A 644 3.65 11.20 -19.98
C ASN A 644 4.24 10.75 -21.33
N HIS A 645 5.44 11.27 -21.61
CA HIS A 645 6.26 10.85 -22.75
C HIS A 645 6.55 9.34 -22.62
N VAL A 646 6.08 8.54 -23.58
CA VAL A 646 6.18 7.07 -23.53
C VAL A 646 7.65 6.67 -23.59
N ARG A 647 8.21 6.21 -22.47
CA ARG A 647 9.62 5.80 -22.35
C ARG A 647 9.82 4.43 -22.97
N LYS A 648 9.96 4.42 -24.29
CA LYS A 648 10.34 3.26 -25.10
C LYS A 648 11.78 2.86 -24.81
N ILE A 649 12.06 1.56 -24.82
CA ILE A 649 13.42 1.02 -24.73
C ILE A 649 14.11 1.30 -26.08
N ALA A 650 14.83 2.42 -26.17
CA ALA A 650 15.44 2.90 -27.41
C ALA A 650 16.84 2.33 -27.69
N GLU A 651 17.61 1.98 -26.65
CA GLU A 651 18.94 1.34 -26.79
C GLU A 651 19.16 0.24 -25.75
N ILE A 652 19.73 -0.87 -26.19
CA ILE A 652 20.25 -1.95 -25.33
C ILE A 652 21.72 -2.20 -25.73
N SER A 653 22.62 -1.33 -25.29
CA SER A 653 23.89 -1.69 -24.64
C SER A 653 24.76 -0.45 -24.33
N SER A 654 25.94 -0.71 -23.75
CA SER A 654 26.89 0.22 -23.12
C SER A 654 26.27 1.24 -22.14
N ILE A 655 26.46 0.95 -20.84
CA ILE A 655 26.74 2.03 -19.89
C ILE A 655 28.18 2.47 -20.20
N THR A 656 28.36 3.60 -20.88
CA THR A 656 29.61 4.35 -20.72
C THR A 656 29.65 4.82 -19.27
N VAL A 657 30.48 4.16 -18.47
CA VAL A 657 30.81 4.65 -17.14
C VAL A 657 31.72 5.85 -17.36
N ASP A 658 31.30 7.01 -16.85
CA ASP A 658 32.16 8.20 -16.83
C ASP A 658 33.44 7.84 -16.04
N THR A 659 34.55 7.65 -16.74
CA THR A 659 35.87 7.46 -16.16
C THR A 659 36.27 8.74 -15.44
N ALA A 660 36.70 8.63 -14.19
CA ALA A 660 37.16 9.80 -13.43
C ALA A 660 38.34 10.46 -14.15
N PRO A 661 38.41 11.81 -14.19
CA PRO A 661 39.55 12.49 -14.79
C PRO A 661 40.82 12.15 -14.01
N SER A 662 41.79 11.54 -14.70
CA SER A 662 43.13 11.28 -14.16
C SER A 662 43.85 12.61 -13.88
N PRO A 663 44.55 12.76 -12.75
CA PRO A 663 45.20 14.02 -12.39
C PRO A 663 46.46 14.25 -13.23
N SER A 664 46.43 15.25 -14.10
CA SER A 664 47.60 15.77 -14.83
C SER A 664 47.80 17.26 -14.50
N SER A 665 49.00 17.59 -14.03
CA SER A 665 49.42 18.93 -13.57
C SER A 665 49.48 19.99 -14.70
N PRO A 666 49.53 21.30 -14.40
CA PRO A 666 49.20 22.34 -15.36
C PRO A 666 50.40 22.94 -16.12
N THR A 667 50.19 23.28 -17.40
CA THR A 667 51.10 24.17 -18.14
C THR A 667 50.41 25.01 -19.23
N SER A 668 50.73 26.30 -19.24
CA SER A 668 50.95 27.17 -20.42
C SER A 668 49.97 27.17 -21.63
N SER A 669 49.15 28.24 -21.65
CA SER A 669 49.18 29.32 -22.68
C SER A 669 48.67 29.16 -24.14
N LEU A 670 47.77 30.10 -24.48
CA LEU A 670 47.76 30.96 -25.70
C LEU A 670 47.46 30.38 -27.10
N ARG A 671 46.44 31.01 -27.74
CA ARG A 671 46.26 31.31 -29.19
C ARG A 671 46.20 30.10 -30.14
N SER A 672 45.33 30.08 -31.15
CA SER A 672 44.97 31.19 -32.04
C SER A 672 43.52 31.16 -32.53
N VAL A 673 43.00 32.36 -32.85
CA VAL A 673 41.80 32.57 -33.68
C VAL A 673 42.23 33.47 -34.83
N SER A 674 41.88 33.12 -36.06
CA SER A 674 42.11 33.92 -37.26
C SER A 674 40.77 34.25 -37.95
N PRO A 675 40.46 35.53 -38.24
CA PRO A 675 39.16 35.99 -38.80
C PRO A 675 39.34 36.66 -40.19
N PRO A 676 38.39 37.48 -40.74
CA PRO A 676 36.92 37.44 -40.74
C PRO A 676 36.42 37.21 -42.21
N PRO A 677 35.70 38.08 -43.01
CA PRO A 677 35.37 39.52 -42.91
C PRO A 677 33.86 39.92 -42.92
N ASN A 678 33.56 41.11 -42.37
CA ASN A 678 32.56 42.15 -42.74
C ASN A 678 31.05 41.82 -43.02
N GLY A 679 30.08 42.71 -42.73
CA GLY A 679 30.12 44.08 -42.18
C GLY A 679 28.73 44.77 -42.11
N SER A 680 28.71 46.11 -41.89
CA SER A 680 27.55 47.01 -41.61
C SER A 680 26.91 46.86 -40.21
N PHE A 681 26.94 47.86 -39.31
CA PHE A 681 26.27 49.20 -39.27
C PHE A 681 24.75 49.09 -38.99
N SER A 682 24.14 49.83 -38.03
CA SER A 682 24.40 51.21 -37.59
C SER A 682 24.23 51.49 -36.07
N ALA A 683 24.49 52.75 -35.69
CA ALA A 683 24.40 53.39 -34.37
C ALA A 683 22.92 53.62 -33.88
N SER A 684 22.56 54.26 -32.74
CA SER A 684 23.29 55.31 -31.97
C SER A 684 22.87 55.48 -30.48
N THR A 685 23.88 55.66 -29.62
CA THR A 685 24.00 56.62 -28.48
C THR A 685 23.05 56.59 -27.24
N PRO A 686 23.49 57.17 -26.07
CA PRO A 686 22.95 56.84 -24.74
C PRO A 686 22.62 58.11 -23.87
N SER A 687 22.95 58.07 -22.57
CA SER A 687 22.99 59.16 -21.56
C SER A 687 21.68 59.45 -20.79
N ALA A 688 21.69 59.82 -19.50
CA ALA A 688 22.74 59.77 -18.45
C ALA A 688 22.15 59.93 -17.02
N MET A 689 22.99 59.70 -15.99
CA MET A 689 23.20 60.42 -14.71
C MET A 689 22.13 61.40 -14.13
N CYS A 690 22.03 61.70 -12.83
CA CYS A 690 22.59 61.17 -11.56
C CYS A 690 21.88 61.88 -10.38
N SER A 691 21.72 61.24 -9.21
CA SER A 691 21.71 61.94 -7.91
C SER A 691 21.76 61.00 -6.69
N THR A 692 22.78 61.22 -5.86
CA THR A 692 22.94 60.86 -4.44
C THR A 692 23.63 62.10 -3.79
N PRO A 693 24.13 62.16 -2.53
CA PRO A 693 24.14 61.20 -1.42
C PRO A 693 23.76 61.89 -0.06
N LEU A 694 24.46 61.52 1.03
CA LEU A 694 24.53 62.14 2.38
C LEU A 694 23.40 61.75 3.36
N SER A 695 23.67 61.45 4.63
CA SER A 695 24.93 61.29 5.41
C SER A 695 24.71 60.22 6.49
N SER A 696 25.59 59.22 6.70
CA SER A 696 26.79 59.21 7.59
C SER A 696 26.45 59.50 9.07
N SER A 697 27.13 58.95 10.10
CA SER A 697 28.35 58.12 10.20
C SER A 697 28.52 57.64 11.67
N ASP A 698 29.33 56.65 12.08
CA ASP A 698 29.81 55.40 11.44
C ASP A 698 30.05 54.34 12.58
N VAL A 699 31.18 53.75 13.02
CA VAL A 699 32.60 53.60 12.60
C VAL A 699 33.19 52.30 13.23
N SER A 700 33.66 51.34 12.40
CA SER A 700 34.65 50.26 12.73
C SER A 700 34.32 49.19 13.80
N SER A 701 34.94 48.00 13.83
CA SER A 701 35.94 47.33 12.96
C SER A 701 35.74 45.79 12.85
N SER A 702 36.60 45.13 12.07
CA SER A 702 36.64 43.69 11.73
C SER A 702 36.99 42.76 12.93
N THR A 703 36.82 41.43 12.94
CA THR A 703 37.14 40.39 11.93
C THR A 703 36.44 39.01 12.21
N SER A 704 36.43 38.13 11.20
CA SER A 704 36.52 36.65 11.29
C SER A 704 35.34 35.75 11.77
N TYR A 705 35.05 34.73 10.94
CA TYR A 705 34.63 33.33 11.21
C TYR A 705 33.50 32.91 12.19
N ARG A 706 32.95 31.70 11.91
CA ARG A 706 31.99 30.89 12.71
C ARG A 706 30.55 31.42 12.88
N ARG A 707 29.66 31.10 11.93
CA ARG A 707 28.21 30.97 12.22
C ARG A 707 27.90 29.58 12.81
N LYS A 708 27.53 29.53 14.10
CA LYS A 708 26.96 28.34 14.76
C LYS A 708 25.55 28.03 14.21
N SER A 709 25.14 26.77 14.25
CA SER A 709 23.87 26.26 13.71
C SER A 709 22.76 26.17 14.77
N ASP A 710 22.31 27.30 15.31
CA ASP A 710 21.19 27.33 16.25
C ASP A 710 19.83 27.23 15.55
N ARG A 711 19.28 26.02 15.51
CA ARG A 711 17.83 25.77 15.34
C ARG A 711 17.35 24.76 16.37
N SER A 712 16.86 25.27 17.50
CA SER A 712 16.22 24.48 18.54
C SER A 712 14.98 23.74 18.00
N ARG A 713 14.83 22.47 18.39
CA ARG A 713 13.65 21.67 18.05
C ARG A 713 12.47 22.13 18.92
N LYS A 714 11.46 22.77 18.32
CA LYS A 714 10.19 23.05 19.02
C LYS A 714 9.50 21.72 19.38
N PRO A 715 9.03 21.53 20.64
CA PRO A 715 8.42 20.28 21.07
C PRO A 715 7.00 20.10 20.51
N ILE A 716 6.60 18.84 20.33
CA ILE A 716 5.27 18.47 19.87
C ILE A 716 4.23 18.79 20.96
N ARG A 717 3.26 19.66 20.66
CA ARG A 717 2.12 19.91 21.54
C ARG A 717 1.31 18.63 21.72
N LYS A 718 1.22 18.15 22.97
CA LYS A 718 0.19 17.16 23.37
C LYS A 718 -1.16 17.89 23.42
N TYR A 719 -2.22 17.25 22.92
CA TYR A 719 -3.57 17.80 23.02
C TYR A 719 -4.15 17.52 24.42
N THR A 720 -4.46 18.57 25.16
CA THR A 720 -5.18 18.52 26.44
C THR A 720 -6.68 18.73 26.16
N PRO A 721 -7.59 17.90 26.70
CA PRO A 721 -9.02 18.18 26.59
C PRO A 721 -9.37 19.47 27.36
N SER A 722 -10.12 20.37 26.74
CA SER A 722 -10.74 21.48 27.44
C SER A 722 -11.87 20.96 28.34
N LYS A 723 -11.94 21.42 29.59
CA LYS A 723 -13.18 21.33 30.36
C LYS A 723 -14.29 22.01 29.56
N ARG A 724 -15.47 21.40 29.50
CA ARG A 724 -16.71 22.18 29.41
C ARG A 724 -17.13 22.47 30.85
N ASN A 725 -17.60 23.68 31.11
CA ASN A 725 -18.47 23.91 32.25
C ASN A 725 -19.88 23.47 31.83
N ASP A 726 -20.63 22.94 32.78
CA ASP A 726 -22.07 22.79 32.69
C ASP A 726 -22.73 24.16 32.90
N ASP A 727 -23.87 24.39 32.26
CA ASP A 727 -25.01 25.17 32.78
C ASP A 727 -26.20 25.16 31.79
N SER A 728 -27.40 25.52 32.24
CA SER A 728 -28.68 25.66 31.49
C SER A 728 -29.42 24.38 31.01
N THR A 729 -29.84 23.58 31.98
CA THR A 729 -31.25 23.17 32.21
C THR A 729 -32.23 22.85 31.04
N SER A 730 -32.56 21.57 30.86
CA SER A 730 -33.93 21.02 30.88
C SER A 730 -33.84 19.47 30.98
N SER A 731 -34.23 18.80 32.06
CA SER A 731 -35.58 18.56 32.65
C SER A 731 -36.45 17.59 31.81
N GLY A 732 -36.50 16.32 32.23
CA GLY A 732 -37.34 15.27 31.61
C GLY A 732 -36.95 13.85 32.04
N ASP A 733 -37.75 13.25 32.93
CA ASP A 733 -37.70 11.85 33.39
C ASP A 733 -38.13 10.86 32.26
N SER A 734 -38.08 9.51 32.36
CA SER A 734 -38.05 8.64 33.57
C SER A 734 -37.40 7.26 33.34
N THR A 735 -36.77 6.75 34.42
CA THR A 735 -36.80 5.36 34.96
C THR A 735 -36.92 4.08 34.09
N VAL A 736 -35.98 3.13 34.33
CA VAL A 736 -36.19 1.69 34.74
C VAL A 736 -36.89 0.75 33.71
N PHE A 737 -36.51 -0.52 33.51
CA PHE A 737 -35.63 -1.45 34.26
C PHE A 737 -34.27 -1.73 33.61
#